data_AF-A0A4U7AVD1-F1
#
_entry.id   AF-A0A4U7AVD1-F1
#
_cell.length_a   1.000
_cell.length_b   1.000
_cell.length_c   1.000
_cell.angle_alpha   90.00
_cell.angle_beta   90.00
_cell.angle_gamma   90.00
#
_symmetry.space_group_name_H-M   'P 1'
#
loop_
_entity.id
_entity.type
_entity.pdbx_description
1 polymer ?
#
loop_
_entity_poly.entity_id
_entity_poly.type
_entity_poly.pdbx_seq_one_letter_code
_entity_poly.pdbx_strand_id
1 'polypeptide(L)'
;MSKPTADWERVGDRFYRKIQLYTSVFDPDLELENYTLVGAPFSGAVAIYRDESKVHSFRGASSVKPTIDIYTCAGTLINRINWDKGQIQGLGWSEDERLIVVSHDGTVRVYYDLQGDFIPFTLGHGAEEYGVQSCRFWSTGFVALLGNNQLVAVTKYDEPRPSVLASPPSDNVVSWAVIPPAFTLSRSVEALLAIGKSIMTIDASEAEDRMLQNGPFRHVSVSPNGNFVAVYTEDGKVWVVTSDFQNRLSEYDSKVKTPPRELQWCGNNAVLLLWEDEIHLVGPNGAASKFYYDSFVHLVPDLDGTRVFTNEVCEFMQRVPDESEEVFKLGSTSPSSILLDALDHLERRSPKADDNIQLIRPNLDEAVYTCVRAAGHEYKVHWQKQLLKAASFGKSVIDLYTDVDDFVEMTETLRVLNAVRYYEIGMPITYEQYMRLTPERLVQRLINRSEYLLALKISEFMRLPIDKIYVHWARQKVRKSADDEETICRDIVEKLKSKRGVSFEEIAQAAYDEGRGSLAVELLEHEPRAGKQVPILLNVEEDTRALDKAIESGDTDLVYHVLLHLKNKLPLASFFRSINSRPVATALVESSAIDQDQELLKDLFYQDDRRLDGSNLLITESIQVEDLSAKIDKLKSAARIIQDSKEYAVQVKAINEAQVLLKMQEAFENDLNETFIGLSVNDTIYKLIRLGNMKRSQKVQSEFKVSDKVYWWIRLRALVSRRDWKELEEMGKVKKSPIGWEPFFNEILSAGNAKLAGTFVPKCTDLTLEERTELWEKCGMLNRAGEEALKAKNMALLQTLRGKANGQQALDIDRMIAQLSKR
;
A
#
# COMPACT_ATOMS: atom_id res chain seq x y z
N MET A 1 -52.37 14.22 16.84
CA MET A 1 -51.10 13.47 16.80
C MET A 1 -50.78 12.99 18.20
N SER A 2 -50.22 11.78 18.36
CA SER A 2 -49.83 11.25 19.68
C SER A 2 -48.77 12.16 20.31
N LYS A 3 -48.85 12.39 21.62
CA LYS A 3 -47.81 13.11 22.35
C LYS A 3 -46.48 12.32 22.29
N PRO A 4 -45.31 12.97 22.36
CA PRO A 4 -44.01 12.28 22.38
C PRO A 4 -43.86 11.34 23.56
N THR A 5 -44.52 11.69 24.67
CA THR A 5 -44.53 10.94 25.94
C THR A 5 -45.54 9.80 25.98
N ALA A 6 -46.31 9.57 24.91
CA ALA A 6 -47.35 8.54 24.90
C ALA A 6 -46.76 7.12 25.07
N ASP A 7 -45.56 6.91 24.55
CA ASP A 7 -44.88 5.62 24.53
C ASP A 7 -43.79 5.54 25.62
N TRP A 8 -43.82 6.44 26.61
CA TRP A 8 -42.85 6.49 27.71
C TRP A 8 -43.36 5.71 28.90
N GLU A 9 -42.47 4.91 29.48
CA GLU A 9 -42.70 4.16 30.69
C GLU A 9 -41.63 4.48 31.72
N ARG A 10 -42.06 4.74 32.95
CA ARG A 10 -41.16 5.04 34.05
C ARG A 10 -40.68 3.74 34.69
N VAL A 11 -39.37 3.51 34.68
CA VAL A 11 -38.73 2.39 35.36
C VAL A 11 -37.76 2.96 36.39
N GLY A 12 -38.18 2.94 37.65
CA GLY A 12 -37.45 3.58 38.75
C GLY A 12 -37.43 5.10 38.63
N ASP A 13 -36.23 5.67 38.50
CA ASP A 13 -35.97 7.10 38.35
C ASP A 13 -35.82 7.56 36.90
N ARG A 14 -35.80 6.65 35.93
CA ARG A 14 -35.61 6.94 34.50
C ARG A 14 -36.86 6.59 33.68
N PHE A 15 -36.96 7.20 32.50
CA PHE A 15 -37.97 6.85 31.50
C PHE A 15 -37.35 6.02 30.39
N TYR A 16 -38.11 5.03 29.92
CA TYR A 16 -37.81 4.21 28.75
C TYR A 16 -38.94 4.38 27.75
N ARG A 17 -38.64 4.18 26.47
CA ARG A 17 -39.64 4.27 25.41
C ARG A 17 -39.51 3.13 24.44
N LYS A 18 -40.64 2.79 23.82
CA LYS A 18 -40.74 1.82 22.74
C LYS A 18 -41.15 2.51 21.46
N ILE A 19 -40.28 2.48 20.46
CA ILE A 19 -40.48 3.15 19.18
C ILE A 19 -40.85 2.09 18.15
N GLN A 20 -42.07 2.11 17.63
CA GLN A 20 -42.44 1.25 16.51
C GLN A 20 -41.74 1.76 15.24
N LEU A 21 -40.85 0.93 14.67
CA LEU A 21 -40.04 1.27 13.50
C LEU A 21 -40.73 0.83 12.20
N TYR A 22 -41.07 -0.46 12.12
CA TYR A 22 -41.71 -1.08 10.95
C TYR A 22 -42.80 -2.06 11.38
N THR A 23 -43.68 -2.37 10.44
CA THR A 23 -44.76 -3.35 10.58
C THR A 23 -44.74 -4.33 9.43
N SER A 24 -45.35 -5.51 9.61
CA SER A 24 -45.39 -6.59 8.61
C SER A 24 -43.99 -6.99 8.17
N VAL A 25 -43.13 -7.25 9.16
CA VAL A 25 -41.69 -7.41 8.97
C VAL A 25 -41.37 -8.75 8.32
N PHE A 26 -41.94 -9.84 8.81
CA PHE A 26 -41.71 -11.15 8.20
C PHE A 26 -43.01 -11.74 7.68
N ASP A 27 -42.88 -12.61 6.68
CA ASP A 27 -44.01 -13.41 6.20
C ASP A 27 -44.64 -14.14 7.40
N PRO A 28 -45.97 -14.08 7.61
CA PRO A 28 -46.64 -14.84 8.66
C PRO A 28 -46.40 -16.35 8.58
N ASP A 29 -46.09 -16.89 7.39
CA ASP A 29 -45.74 -18.30 7.20
C ASP A 29 -44.33 -18.65 7.70
N LEU A 30 -43.49 -17.64 7.98
CA LEU A 30 -42.18 -17.84 8.59
C LEU A 30 -42.33 -18.02 10.11
N GLU A 31 -42.32 -19.28 10.54
CA GLU A 31 -42.38 -19.68 11.95
C GLU A 31 -41.09 -19.24 12.69
N LEU A 32 -40.99 -17.98 13.15
CA LEU A 32 -39.78 -17.40 13.75
C LEU A 32 -39.25 -18.15 14.98
N GLU A 33 -40.10 -18.93 15.65
CA GLU A 33 -39.69 -19.82 16.74
C GLU A 33 -38.67 -20.87 16.29
N ASN A 34 -38.65 -21.22 15.00
CA ASN A 34 -37.80 -22.24 14.41
C ASN A 34 -36.47 -21.71 13.84
N TYR A 35 -36.21 -20.42 14.00
CA TYR A 35 -35.03 -19.74 13.46
C TYR A 35 -34.27 -19.01 14.55
N THR A 36 -32.96 -18.85 14.33
CA THR A 36 -32.13 -17.90 15.06
C THR A 36 -32.00 -16.63 14.23
N LEU A 37 -32.15 -15.48 14.89
CA LEU A 37 -32.06 -14.16 14.29
C LEU A 37 -30.87 -13.41 14.89
N VAL A 38 -29.97 -12.92 14.03
CA VAL A 38 -28.80 -12.14 14.44
C VAL A 38 -28.74 -10.87 13.61
N GLY A 39 -28.82 -9.71 14.27
CA GLY A 39 -28.72 -8.41 13.60
C GLY A 39 -27.31 -7.82 13.63
N ALA A 40 -26.93 -7.15 12.54
CA ALA A 40 -25.71 -6.38 12.45
C ALA A 40 -25.81 -5.10 13.30
N PRO A 41 -24.70 -4.64 13.90
CA PRO A 41 -24.69 -3.43 14.72
C PRO A 41 -25.05 -2.18 13.92
N PHE A 42 -25.46 -1.11 14.61
CA PHE A 42 -25.85 0.18 14.01
C PHE A 42 -27.05 0.05 13.06
N SER A 43 -28.07 -0.70 13.50
CA SER A 43 -29.29 -0.93 12.70
C SER A 43 -29.01 -1.51 11.30
N GLY A 44 -28.01 -2.38 11.21
CA GLY A 44 -27.65 -3.05 9.97
C GLY A 44 -28.59 -4.21 9.62
N ALA A 45 -28.20 -4.99 8.60
CA ALA A 45 -28.94 -6.15 8.10
C ALA A 45 -29.15 -7.22 9.19
N VAL A 46 -30.18 -8.04 8.99
CA VAL A 46 -30.57 -9.11 9.91
C VAL A 46 -30.41 -10.44 9.20
N ALA A 47 -29.61 -11.35 9.76
CA ALA A 47 -29.47 -12.71 9.25
C ALA A 47 -30.38 -13.65 10.02
N ILE A 48 -31.10 -14.50 9.29
CA ILE A 48 -31.99 -15.53 9.82
C ILE A 48 -31.54 -16.87 9.27
N TYR A 49 -31.36 -17.85 10.14
CA TYR A 49 -31.04 -19.21 9.75
C TYR A 49 -31.79 -20.21 10.64
N ARG A 50 -32.02 -21.41 10.09
CA ARG A 50 -32.83 -22.42 10.77
C ARG A 50 -32.09 -22.99 11.97
N ASP A 51 -32.80 -23.10 13.09
CA ASP A 51 -32.28 -23.79 14.27
C ASP A 51 -32.42 -25.32 14.08
N GLU A 52 -31.28 -25.98 13.91
CA GLU A 52 -31.20 -27.44 13.70
C GLU A 52 -31.45 -28.24 14.99
N SER A 53 -31.41 -27.60 16.17
CA SER A 53 -31.69 -28.26 17.45
C SER A 53 -33.18 -28.51 17.70
N LYS A 54 -34.06 -27.81 16.96
CA LYS A 54 -35.52 -27.92 17.09
C LYS A 54 -36.07 -28.98 16.15
N VAL A 55 -37.06 -29.76 16.60
CA VAL A 55 -37.71 -30.83 15.82
C VAL A 55 -38.81 -30.22 14.95
N HIS A 56 -38.81 -30.56 13.65
CA HIS A 56 -39.68 -29.93 12.67
C HIS A 56 -40.70 -30.91 12.04
N SER A 57 -41.87 -30.40 11.65
CA SER A 57 -42.82 -31.14 10.81
C SER A 57 -42.36 -31.13 9.35
N PHE A 58 -42.19 -32.32 8.76
CA PHE A 58 -41.64 -32.48 7.40
C PHE A 58 -42.68 -32.06 6.33
N ARG A 59 -42.54 -30.87 5.75
CA ARG A 59 -43.34 -30.42 4.60
C ARG A 59 -42.64 -30.74 3.26
N GLY A 60 -42.81 -31.97 2.76
CA GLY A 60 -42.60 -32.32 1.34
C GLY A 60 -41.17 -32.63 0.85
N ALA A 61 -41.08 -33.23 -0.35
CA ALA A 61 -39.94 -34.00 -0.88
C ALA A 61 -38.72 -33.21 -1.43
N SER A 62 -38.46 -32.00 -0.96
CA SER A 62 -37.20 -31.30 -1.26
C SER A 62 -36.32 -31.27 -0.02
N SER A 63 -35.14 -31.87 -0.09
CA SER A 63 -34.08 -31.63 0.90
C SER A 63 -33.69 -30.16 0.79
N VAL A 64 -34.31 -29.29 1.58
CA VAL A 64 -34.00 -27.86 1.59
C VAL A 64 -32.57 -27.74 2.09
N LYS A 65 -31.64 -27.38 1.19
CA LYS A 65 -30.26 -27.07 1.58
C LYS A 65 -30.32 -25.99 2.66
N PRO A 66 -29.48 -26.05 3.71
CA PRO A 66 -29.51 -25.03 4.74
C PRO A 66 -29.16 -23.68 4.11
N THR A 67 -29.92 -22.65 4.45
CA THR A 67 -29.72 -21.29 3.95
C THR A 67 -29.63 -20.29 5.10
N ILE A 68 -28.93 -19.20 4.83
CA ILE A 68 -28.88 -18.02 5.68
C ILE A 68 -29.53 -16.90 4.88
N ASP A 69 -30.69 -16.45 5.33
CA ASP A 69 -31.48 -15.40 4.68
C ASP A 69 -31.14 -14.06 5.33
N ILE A 70 -30.74 -13.08 4.52
CA ILE A 70 -30.35 -11.74 4.97
C ILE A 70 -31.47 -10.77 4.63
N TYR A 71 -32.00 -10.08 5.63
CA TYR A 71 -33.11 -9.13 5.54
C TYR A 71 -32.69 -7.70 5.93
N THR A 72 -33.43 -6.70 5.43
CA THR A 72 -33.46 -5.37 6.05
C THR A 72 -34.22 -5.43 7.37
N CYS A 73 -34.11 -4.38 8.21
CA CYS A 73 -34.92 -4.31 9.44
C CYS A 73 -36.41 -4.14 9.15
N ALA A 74 -36.77 -3.73 7.94
CA ALA A 74 -38.15 -3.58 7.48
C ALA A 74 -38.74 -4.87 6.91
N GLY A 75 -37.96 -5.96 6.81
CA GLY A 75 -38.47 -7.24 6.33
C GLY A 75 -38.19 -7.61 4.89
N THR A 76 -37.50 -6.75 4.15
CA THR A 76 -37.16 -7.01 2.74
C THR A 76 -35.99 -7.96 2.66
N LEU A 77 -36.13 -9.10 1.95
CA LEU A 77 -35.04 -10.03 1.70
C LEU A 77 -33.98 -9.35 0.79
N ILE A 78 -32.75 -9.23 1.29
CA ILE A 78 -31.59 -8.69 0.57
C ILE A 78 -30.93 -9.80 -0.25
N ASN A 79 -30.64 -10.93 0.39
CA ASN A 79 -29.98 -12.06 -0.27
C ASN A 79 -30.21 -13.37 0.51
N ARG A 80 -29.99 -14.50 -0.16
CA ARG A 80 -30.04 -15.85 0.41
C ARG A 80 -28.71 -16.57 0.15
N ILE A 81 -27.97 -16.86 1.21
CA ILE A 81 -26.70 -17.57 1.15
C ILE A 81 -26.97 -19.07 1.33
N ASN A 82 -26.50 -19.89 0.38
CA ASN A 82 -26.53 -21.34 0.54
C ASN A 82 -25.40 -21.80 1.46
N TRP A 83 -25.73 -22.61 2.45
CA TRP A 83 -24.77 -23.16 3.40
C TRP A 83 -24.49 -24.64 3.11
N ASP A 84 -23.21 -25.03 3.15
CA ASP A 84 -22.72 -26.36 2.75
C ASP A 84 -21.65 -26.93 3.69
N LYS A 85 -21.36 -26.27 4.82
CA LYS A 85 -20.27 -26.61 5.75
C LYS A 85 -20.76 -27.20 7.09
N GLY A 86 -21.83 -28.00 7.04
CA GLY A 86 -22.40 -28.68 8.22
C GLY A 86 -23.25 -27.76 9.11
N GLN A 87 -23.30 -28.03 10.40
CA GLN A 87 -24.11 -27.25 11.35
C GLN A 87 -23.44 -25.90 11.68
N ILE A 88 -24.23 -24.83 11.74
CA ILE A 88 -23.81 -23.50 12.17
C ILE A 88 -23.80 -23.44 13.70
N GLN A 89 -22.66 -23.10 14.30
CA GLN A 89 -22.47 -22.99 15.76
C GLN A 89 -22.27 -21.54 16.22
N GLY A 90 -21.93 -20.65 15.29
CA GLY A 90 -21.81 -19.23 15.56
C GLY A 90 -22.15 -18.41 14.32
N LEU A 91 -22.97 -17.39 14.51
CA LEU A 91 -23.28 -16.42 13.47
C LEU A 91 -23.23 -15.02 14.10
N GLY A 92 -22.49 -14.12 13.47
CA GLY A 92 -22.25 -12.78 14.00
C GLY A 92 -21.88 -11.77 12.92
N TRP A 93 -21.75 -10.51 13.31
CA TRP A 93 -21.48 -9.41 12.39
C TRP A 93 -20.30 -8.58 12.86
N SER A 94 -19.52 -8.08 11.89
CA SER A 94 -18.53 -7.05 12.16
C SER A 94 -19.17 -5.65 12.22
N GLU A 95 -18.39 -4.67 12.69
CA GLU A 95 -18.76 -3.25 12.66
C GLU A 95 -19.07 -2.75 11.23
N ASP A 96 -18.35 -3.31 10.25
CA ASP A 96 -18.45 -3.02 8.82
C ASP A 96 -19.58 -3.79 8.11
N GLU A 97 -20.48 -4.42 8.87
CA GLU A 97 -21.60 -5.20 8.33
C GLU A 97 -21.17 -6.40 7.47
N ARG A 98 -20.07 -7.04 7.87
CA ARG A 98 -19.63 -8.32 7.31
C ARG A 98 -20.22 -9.46 8.13
N LEU A 99 -20.81 -10.45 7.46
CA LEU A 99 -21.38 -11.62 8.13
C LEU A 99 -20.26 -12.63 8.41
N ILE A 100 -20.18 -13.15 9.63
CA ILE A 100 -19.25 -14.20 10.03
C ILE A 100 -20.05 -15.43 10.43
N VAL A 101 -19.70 -16.56 9.83
CA VAL A 101 -20.35 -17.86 10.10
C VAL A 101 -19.30 -18.87 10.51
N VAL A 102 -19.51 -19.51 11.66
CA VAL A 102 -18.64 -20.52 12.27
C VAL A 102 -19.39 -21.85 12.30
N SER A 103 -18.79 -22.89 11.72
CA SER A 103 -19.32 -24.24 11.69
C SER A 103 -18.85 -25.08 12.88
N HIS A 104 -19.48 -26.22 13.09
CA HIS A 104 -19.10 -27.18 14.15
C HIS A 104 -17.66 -27.68 14.06
N ASP A 105 -17.09 -27.87 12.86
CA ASP A 105 -15.70 -28.35 12.70
C ASP A 105 -14.64 -27.24 12.87
N GLY A 106 -15.07 -26.00 13.12
CA GLY A 106 -14.18 -24.85 13.23
C GLY A 106 -13.82 -24.17 11.91
N THR A 107 -14.48 -24.53 10.80
CA THR A 107 -14.44 -23.73 9.56
C THR A 107 -15.20 -22.43 9.75
N VAL A 108 -14.58 -21.32 9.37
CA VAL A 108 -15.14 -19.96 9.46
C VAL A 108 -15.20 -19.35 8.06
N ARG A 109 -16.32 -18.68 7.75
CA ARG A 109 -16.47 -17.86 6.54
C ARG A 109 -16.79 -16.42 6.92
N VAL A 110 -16.00 -15.49 6.39
CA VAL A 110 -16.22 -14.04 6.53
C VAL A 110 -16.71 -13.50 5.20
N TYR A 111 -17.97 -13.12 5.13
CA TYR A 111 -18.60 -12.54 3.95
C TYR A 111 -18.33 -11.04 3.91
N TYR A 112 -17.52 -10.59 2.96
CA TYR A 112 -17.08 -9.19 2.89
C TYR A 112 -18.11 -8.25 2.26
N ASP A 113 -19.15 -8.81 1.63
CA ASP A 113 -20.33 -8.10 1.16
C ASP A 113 -21.60 -8.89 1.49
N LEU A 114 -22.76 -8.35 1.12
CA LEU A 114 -24.06 -9.02 1.27
C LEU A 114 -24.42 -9.89 0.06
N GLN A 115 -23.52 -10.05 -0.92
CA GLN A 115 -23.76 -10.74 -2.19
C GLN A 115 -23.39 -12.23 -2.13
N GLY A 116 -22.61 -12.63 -1.13
CA GLY A 116 -22.34 -14.05 -0.82
C GLY A 116 -20.90 -14.48 -1.04
N ASP A 117 -20.01 -13.56 -1.46
CA ASP A 117 -18.59 -13.84 -1.51
C ASP A 117 -18.00 -13.86 -0.09
N PHE A 118 -17.02 -14.75 0.15
CA PHE A 118 -16.41 -14.90 1.46
C PHE A 118 -14.93 -15.27 1.40
N ILE A 119 -14.23 -14.97 2.50
CA ILE A 119 -12.88 -15.48 2.79
C ILE A 119 -13.02 -16.60 3.83
N PRO A 120 -12.57 -17.83 3.52
CA PRO A 120 -12.58 -18.93 4.47
C PRO A 120 -11.29 -18.99 5.29
N PHE A 121 -11.39 -19.42 6.55
CA PHE A 121 -10.25 -19.86 7.36
C PHE A 121 -10.71 -20.90 8.39
N THR A 122 -9.78 -21.55 9.10
CA THR A 122 -10.09 -22.52 10.16
C THR A 122 -9.58 -22.04 11.51
N LEU A 123 -10.30 -22.38 12.57
CA LEU A 123 -9.88 -22.05 13.95
C LEU A 123 -8.62 -22.82 14.37
N GLY A 124 -8.43 -24.04 13.86
CA GLY A 124 -7.36 -24.93 14.31
C GLY A 124 -7.50 -25.30 15.78
N HIS A 125 -6.37 -25.58 16.44
CA HIS A 125 -6.28 -25.79 17.90
C HIS A 125 -7.25 -26.83 18.48
N GLY A 126 -7.53 -27.91 17.74
CA GLY A 126 -8.42 -28.99 18.19
C GLY A 126 -9.91 -28.77 17.90
N ALA A 127 -10.30 -27.68 17.22
CA ALA A 127 -11.71 -27.43 16.87
C ALA A 127 -12.34 -28.56 16.01
N GLU A 128 -11.55 -29.21 15.14
CA GLU A 128 -12.00 -30.35 14.34
C GLU A 128 -12.26 -31.62 15.17
N GLU A 129 -11.53 -31.79 16.29
CA GLU A 129 -11.63 -32.97 17.16
C GLU A 129 -12.73 -32.80 18.23
N TYR A 130 -12.75 -31.63 18.88
CA TYR A 130 -13.65 -31.36 20.01
C TYR A 130 -14.96 -30.68 19.58
N GLY A 131 -15.01 -30.11 18.37
CA GLY A 131 -16.14 -29.33 17.88
C GLY A 131 -16.26 -27.95 18.54
N VAL A 132 -16.81 -27.00 17.80
CA VAL A 132 -17.22 -25.69 18.33
C VAL A 132 -18.60 -25.83 18.99
N GLN A 133 -18.73 -25.39 20.24
CA GLN A 133 -20.00 -25.39 20.97
C GLN A 133 -20.78 -24.08 20.80
N SER A 134 -20.09 -22.94 20.83
CA SER A 134 -20.72 -21.62 20.66
C SER A 134 -19.67 -20.53 20.41
N CYS A 135 -20.13 -19.38 19.92
CA CYS A 135 -19.28 -18.21 19.70
C CYS A 135 -19.84 -16.93 20.34
N ARG A 136 -18.95 -15.98 20.62
CA ARG A 136 -19.29 -14.60 21.03
C ARG A 136 -18.52 -13.61 20.17
N PHE A 137 -19.24 -12.74 19.48
CA PHE A 137 -18.71 -11.79 18.50
C PHE A 137 -18.69 -10.37 19.06
N TRP A 138 -17.72 -9.57 18.61
CA TRP A 138 -17.70 -8.12 18.76
C TRP A 138 -17.26 -7.46 17.43
N SER A 139 -17.10 -6.13 17.46
CA SER A 139 -16.84 -5.29 16.27
C SER A 139 -15.75 -5.80 15.33
N THR A 140 -14.65 -6.32 15.87
CA THR A 140 -13.46 -6.71 15.08
C THR A 140 -13.09 -8.19 15.18
N GLY A 141 -13.70 -8.96 16.08
CA GLY A 141 -13.30 -10.34 16.34
C GLY A 141 -14.34 -11.15 17.10
N PHE A 142 -13.98 -12.39 17.41
CA PHE A 142 -14.83 -13.30 18.18
C PHE A 142 -13.99 -14.30 19.00
N VAL A 143 -14.64 -14.95 19.97
CA VAL A 143 -14.11 -16.12 20.66
C VAL A 143 -15.03 -17.30 20.37
N ALA A 144 -14.44 -18.49 20.18
CA ALA A 144 -15.14 -19.76 20.07
C ALA A 144 -14.83 -20.64 21.29
N LEU A 145 -15.87 -21.21 21.90
CA LEU A 145 -15.78 -22.21 22.96
C LEU A 145 -15.84 -23.61 22.33
N LEU A 146 -14.84 -24.44 22.60
CA LEU A 146 -14.75 -25.81 22.09
C LEU A 146 -15.34 -26.84 23.07
N GLY A 147 -15.58 -28.05 22.58
CA GLY A 147 -16.14 -29.17 23.37
C GLY A 147 -15.35 -29.58 24.62
N ASN A 148 -14.07 -29.26 24.68
CA ASN A 148 -13.16 -29.50 25.81
C ASN A 148 -13.00 -28.27 26.72
N ASN A 149 -13.91 -27.28 26.62
CA ASN A 149 -13.86 -25.97 27.26
C ASN A 149 -12.73 -25.02 26.77
N GLN A 150 -11.90 -25.43 25.82
CA GLN A 150 -10.84 -24.56 25.32
C GLN A 150 -11.44 -23.37 24.56
N LEU A 151 -10.87 -22.18 24.75
CA LEU A 151 -11.30 -20.96 24.08
C LEU A 151 -10.31 -20.58 23.00
N VAL A 152 -10.80 -20.37 21.78
CA VAL A 152 -10.02 -19.90 20.64
C VAL A 152 -10.49 -18.50 20.26
N ALA A 153 -9.61 -17.52 20.39
CA ALA A 153 -9.86 -16.13 20.07
C ALA A 153 -9.35 -15.78 18.67
N VAL A 154 -10.14 -15.00 17.93
CA VAL A 154 -9.77 -14.35 16.66
C VAL A 154 -10.02 -12.86 16.84
N THR A 155 -8.96 -12.05 16.90
CA THR A 155 -9.06 -10.63 17.31
C THR A 155 -9.38 -9.67 16.15
N LYS A 156 -9.08 -10.08 14.91
CA LYS A 156 -9.28 -9.31 13.67
C LYS A 156 -9.87 -10.20 12.58
N TYR A 157 -10.83 -9.67 11.82
CA TYR A 157 -11.44 -10.37 10.68
C TYR A 157 -10.63 -10.26 9.37
N ASP A 158 -9.91 -9.16 9.14
CA ASP A 158 -9.15 -8.95 7.89
C ASP A 158 -7.92 -9.85 7.79
N GLU A 159 -7.28 -10.11 8.93
CA GLU A 159 -6.13 -11.01 9.04
C GLU A 159 -6.36 -11.96 10.23
N PRO A 160 -7.20 -13.00 10.04
CA PRO A 160 -7.62 -13.88 11.12
C PRO A 160 -6.43 -14.72 11.59
N ARG A 161 -6.05 -14.53 12.86
CA ARG A 161 -5.00 -15.31 13.54
C ARG A 161 -5.60 -15.97 14.78
N PRO A 162 -6.12 -17.20 14.68
CA PRO A 162 -6.67 -17.92 15.82
C PRO A 162 -5.61 -18.19 16.89
N SER A 163 -5.91 -17.80 18.13
CA SER A 163 -5.03 -17.99 19.29
C SER A 163 -5.81 -18.57 20.47
N VAL A 164 -5.20 -19.50 21.19
CA VAL A 164 -5.79 -20.14 22.37
C VAL A 164 -5.67 -19.21 23.58
N LEU A 165 -6.73 -19.10 24.39
CA LEU A 165 -6.70 -18.45 25.70
C LEU A 165 -6.30 -19.43 26.81
N ALA A 166 -6.03 -18.93 28.02
CA ALA A 166 -5.67 -19.77 29.15
C ALA A 166 -6.73 -20.87 29.40
N SER A 167 -6.28 -22.05 29.82
CA SER A 167 -7.18 -23.21 29.94
C SER A 167 -8.12 -23.07 31.14
N PRO A 168 -9.45 -23.11 30.94
CA PRO A 168 -10.41 -23.19 32.04
C PRO A 168 -10.32 -24.54 32.79
N PRO A 169 -10.93 -24.62 33.99
CA PRO A 169 -11.30 -25.88 34.60
C PRO A 169 -12.15 -26.77 33.68
N SER A 170 -12.05 -28.09 33.85
CA SER A 170 -12.79 -29.08 33.06
C SER A 170 -14.28 -29.22 33.42
N ASP A 171 -14.77 -28.43 34.37
CA ASP A 171 -16.17 -28.44 34.79
C ASP A 171 -17.09 -27.86 33.71
N ASN A 172 -18.37 -28.22 33.75
CA ASN A 172 -19.34 -27.78 32.73
C ASN A 172 -19.53 -26.25 32.73
N VAL A 173 -19.33 -25.62 31.58
CA VAL A 173 -19.63 -24.20 31.35
C VAL A 173 -21.13 -24.02 31.18
N VAL A 174 -21.78 -23.30 32.10
CA VAL A 174 -23.23 -23.11 32.07
C VAL A 174 -23.62 -22.00 31.11
N SER A 175 -22.90 -20.88 31.14
CA SER A 175 -23.10 -19.74 30.25
C SER A 175 -21.85 -18.87 30.22
N TRP A 176 -21.72 -18.01 29.22
CA TRP A 176 -20.53 -17.19 29.06
C TRP A 176 -20.71 -15.96 28.17
N ALA A 177 -19.82 -14.99 28.38
CA ALA A 177 -19.73 -13.75 27.62
C ALA A 177 -18.26 -13.35 27.42
N VAL A 178 -18.04 -12.27 26.65
CA VAL A 178 -16.71 -11.71 26.42
C VAL A 178 -16.71 -10.21 26.69
N ILE A 179 -15.61 -9.70 27.24
CA ILE A 179 -15.29 -8.28 27.30
C ILE A 179 -14.33 -7.99 26.13
N PRO A 180 -14.75 -7.18 25.15
CA PRO A 180 -13.90 -6.84 24.01
C PRO A 180 -12.59 -6.16 24.43
N PRO A 181 -11.49 -6.32 23.67
CA PRO A 181 -10.19 -5.71 23.96
C PRO A 181 -10.20 -4.19 24.14
N ALA A 182 -11.20 -3.50 23.56
CA ALA A 182 -11.35 -2.05 23.67
C ALA A 182 -11.74 -1.58 25.08
N PHE A 183 -12.24 -2.49 25.93
CA PHE A 183 -12.75 -2.19 27.27
C PHE A 183 -11.96 -2.88 28.39
N THR A 184 -10.87 -3.58 28.05
CA THR A 184 -9.98 -4.22 29.03
C THR A 184 -8.69 -3.41 29.21
N LEU A 185 -8.10 -3.49 30.40
CA LEU A 185 -6.84 -2.79 30.69
C LEU A 185 -5.65 -3.41 29.96
N SER A 186 -5.68 -4.73 29.80
CA SER A 186 -4.70 -5.56 29.08
C SER A 186 -4.71 -5.33 27.57
N ARG A 187 -5.78 -4.75 27.03
CA ARG A 187 -6.08 -4.68 25.59
C ARG A 187 -6.13 -6.06 24.91
N SER A 188 -6.38 -7.10 25.70
CA SER A 188 -6.72 -8.45 25.22
C SER A 188 -8.19 -8.75 25.51
N VAL A 189 -8.75 -9.71 24.78
CA VAL A 189 -10.11 -10.18 25.07
C VAL A 189 -10.12 -10.93 26.40
N GLU A 190 -11.14 -10.70 27.21
CA GLU A 190 -11.38 -11.45 28.44
C GLU A 190 -12.70 -12.23 28.27
N ALA A 191 -12.66 -13.54 28.49
CA ALA A 191 -13.84 -14.40 28.48
C ALA A 191 -14.33 -14.63 29.91
N LEU A 192 -15.63 -14.50 30.13
CA LEU A 192 -16.30 -14.73 31.41
C LEU A 192 -17.09 -16.02 31.32
N LEU A 193 -16.63 -17.08 31.99
CA LEU A 193 -17.28 -18.40 32.00
C LEU A 193 -17.96 -18.63 33.35
N ALA A 194 -19.28 -18.86 33.33
CA ALA A 194 -20.00 -19.32 34.51
C ALA A 194 -19.78 -20.81 34.72
N ILE A 195 -19.00 -21.16 35.75
CA ILE A 195 -18.63 -22.53 36.09
C ILE A 195 -18.97 -22.78 37.56
N GLY A 196 -19.74 -23.84 37.84
CA GLY A 196 -20.12 -24.21 39.19
C GLY A 196 -20.91 -23.10 39.90
N LYS A 197 -20.34 -22.52 40.96
CA LYS A 197 -20.99 -21.45 41.75
C LYS A 197 -20.46 -20.04 41.46
N SER A 198 -19.49 -19.90 40.55
CA SER A 198 -18.78 -18.66 40.31
C SER A 198 -18.59 -18.33 38.83
N ILE A 199 -17.84 -17.26 38.55
CA ILE A 199 -17.46 -16.80 37.21
C ILE A 199 -15.94 -16.80 37.13
N MET A 200 -15.41 -17.53 36.15
CA MET A 200 -14.00 -17.53 35.79
C MET A 200 -13.75 -16.45 34.74
N THR A 201 -12.79 -15.57 34.97
CA THR A 201 -12.26 -14.66 33.95
C THR A 201 -11.04 -15.28 33.31
N ILE A 202 -11.05 -15.41 31.99
CA ILE A 202 -9.97 -16.03 31.21
C ILE A 202 -9.44 -15.04 30.20
N ASP A 203 -8.13 -14.81 30.26
CA ASP A 203 -7.41 -14.02 29.27
C ASP A 203 -6.36 -14.89 28.54
N ALA A 204 -5.40 -14.25 27.86
CA ALA A 204 -4.36 -14.96 27.12
C ALA A 204 -3.35 -15.70 28.01
N SER A 205 -3.24 -15.35 29.28
CA SER A 205 -2.19 -15.81 30.20
C SER A 205 -2.75 -16.59 31.39
N GLU A 206 -3.88 -16.15 31.95
CA GLU A 206 -4.39 -16.60 33.24
C GLU A 206 -5.90 -16.92 33.19
N ALA A 207 -6.30 -17.83 34.07
CA ALA A 207 -7.70 -18.17 34.33
C ALA A 207 -7.95 -17.95 35.83
N GLU A 208 -8.64 -16.86 36.17
CA GLU A 208 -8.88 -16.42 37.55
C GLU A 208 -10.34 -16.64 37.95
N ASP A 209 -10.55 -17.17 39.16
CA ASP A 209 -11.89 -17.23 39.76
C ASP A 209 -12.23 -15.88 40.40
N ARG A 210 -13.36 -15.29 40.02
CA ARG A 210 -13.86 -14.03 40.59
C ARG A 210 -14.59 -14.24 41.92
N MET A 211 -14.73 -15.47 42.39
CA MET A 211 -15.23 -15.83 43.72
C MET A 211 -16.65 -15.30 43.99
N LEU A 212 -17.44 -15.05 42.94
CA LEU A 212 -18.88 -14.89 43.07
C LEU A 212 -19.48 -16.12 43.76
N GLN A 213 -20.41 -15.86 44.68
CA GLN A 213 -21.19 -16.88 45.38
C GLN A 213 -22.62 -16.87 44.82
N ASN A 214 -23.32 -18.01 44.93
CA ASN A 214 -24.71 -18.23 44.50
C ASN A 214 -24.93 -18.50 42.99
N GLY A 215 -23.91 -18.96 42.26
CA GLY A 215 -24.14 -19.68 41.02
C GLY A 215 -24.82 -21.04 41.23
N PRO A 216 -25.18 -21.76 40.15
CA PRO A 216 -24.77 -21.51 38.77
C PRO A 216 -25.49 -20.32 38.10
N PHE A 217 -24.75 -19.59 37.27
CA PHE A 217 -25.29 -18.48 36.49
C PHE A 217 -25.70 -18.99 35.10
N ARG A 218 -27.00 -18.99 34.80
CA ARG A 218 -27.57 -19.50 33.54
C ARG A 218 -27.40 -18.54 32.37
N HIS A 219 -27.24 -17.24 32.66
CA HIS A 219 -26.90 -16.25 31.64
C HIS A 219 -25.86 -15.29 32.20
N VAL A 220 -24.93 -14.89 31.34
CA VAL A 220 -23.94 -13.84 31.59
C VAL A 220 -23.96 -12.93 30.37
N SER A 221 -24.06 -11.61 30.58
CA SER A 221 -24.00 -10.62 29.51
C SER A 221 -23.24 -9.38 29.95
N VAL A 222 -22.36 -8.87 29.10
CA VAL A 222 -21.55 -7.67 29.34
C VAL A 222 -22.25 -6.45 28.73
N SER A 223 -22.18 -5.30 29.40
CA SER A 223 -22.73 -4.04 28.88
C SER A 223 -21.98 -3.54 27.65
N PRO A 224 -22.61 -2.76 26.75
CA PRO A 224 -21.96 -2.25 25.54
C PRO A 224 -20.65 -1.47 25.78
N ASN A 225 -20.51 -0.82 26.93
CA ASN A 225 -19.29 -0.11 27.34
C ASN A 225 -18.27 -0.96 28.13
N GLY A 226 -18.55 -2.25 28.37
CA GLY A 226 -17.68 -3.17 29.10
C GLY A 226 -17.57 -2.97 30.61
N ASN A 227 -18.27 -1.99 31.19
CA ASN A 227 -18.13 -1.61 32.60
C ASN A 227 -18.99 -2.44 33.55
N PHE A 228 -20.04 -3.10 33.05
CA PHE A 228 -21.01 -3.82 33.86
C PHE A 228 -21.27 -5.22 33.30
N VAL A 229 -21.59 -6.15 34.19
CA VAL A 229 -21.96 -7.52 33.86
C VAL A 229 -23.29 -7.83 34.51
N ALA A 230 -24.22 -8.33 33.70
CA ALA A 230 -25.51 -8.85 34.15
C ALA A 230 -25.43 -10.37 34.21
N VAL A 231 -25.84 -10.95 35.33
CA VAL A 231 -25.82 -12.40 35.56
C VAL A 231 -27.18 -12.87 36.03
N TYR A 232 -27.67 -14.00 35.51
CA TYR A 232 -28.93 -14.61 35.92
C TYR A 232 -28.67 -15.87 36.75
N THR A 233 -29.11 -15.86 38.00
CA THR A 233 -28.94 -16.97 38.95
C THR A 233 -30.01 -18.04 38.79
N GLU A 234 -29.72 -19.26 39.26
CA GLU A 234 -30.66 -20.36 39.22
C GLU A 234 -31.93 -20.15 40.07
N ASP A 235 -31.87 -19.31 41.11
CA ASP A 235 -33.02 -18.93 41.94
C ASP A 235 -33.91 -17.84 41.30
N GLY A 236 -33.66 -17.47 40.04
CA GLY A 236 -34.54 -16.62 39.25
C GLY A 236 -34.21 -15.12 39.32
N LYS A 237 -33.02 -14.74 39.77
CA LYS A 237 -32.64 -13.35 39.99
C LYS A 237 -31.65 -12.85 38.95
N VAL A 238 -31.75 -11.58 38.59
CA VAL A 238 -30.73 -10.85 37.83
C VAL A 238 -29.92 -10.01 38.77
N TRP A 239 -28.60 -10.14 38.68
CA TRP A 239 -27.66 -9.28 39.38
C TRP A 239 -26.90 -8.45 38.36
N VAL A 240 -26.79 -7.15 38.61
CA VAL A 240 -25.88 -6.27 37.88
C VAL A 240 -24.68 -5.99 38.77
N VAL A 241 -23.50 -6.31 38.28
CA VAL A 241 -22.22 -6.11 38.97
C VAL A 241 -21.28 -5.29 38.08
N THR A 242 -20.26 -4.67 38.68
CA THR A 242 -19.15 -4.08 37.93
C THR A 242 -18.33 -5.16 37.24
N SER A 243 -17.64 -4.83 36.14
CA SER A 243 -16.85 -5.82 35.37
C SER A 243 -15.63 -6.36 36.11
N ASP A 244 -15.15 -5.66 37.13
CA ASP A 244 -14.15 -6.14 38.10
C ASP A 244 -14.76 -7.05 39.19
N PHE A 245 -16.08 -7.27 39.16
CA PHE A 245 -16.86 -8.05 40.12
C PHE A 245 -16.76 -7.60 41.58
N GLN A 246 -16.28 -6.38 41.84
CA GLN A 246 -16.11 -5.86 43.21
C GLN A 246 -17.41 -5.33 43.81
N ASN A 247 -18.27 -4.74 42.97
CA ASN A 247 -19.48 -4.06 43.43
C ASN A 247 -20.73 -4.64 42.79
N ARG A 248 -21.68 -5.02 43.63
CA ARG A 248 -23.02 -5.41 43.22
C ARG A 248 -23.94 -4.19 43.25
N LEU A 249 -24.44 -3.80 42.09
CA LEU A 249 -25.17 -2.56 41.86
C LEU A 249 -26.69 -2.73 41.99
N SER A 250 -27.24 -3.83 41.48
CA SER A 250 -28.68 -4.09 41.57
C SER A 250 -29.01 -5.58 41.65
N GLU A 251 -30.17 -5.87 42.24
CA GLU A 251 -30.80 -7.20 42.30
C GLU A 251 -32.25 -7.06 41.83
N TYR A 252 -32.69 -7.95 40.95
CA TYR A 252 -34.09 -8.09 40.55
C TYR A 252 -34.50 -9.56 40.59
N ASP A 253 -35.66 -9.86 41.17
CA ASP A 253 -36.27 -11.19 41.17
C ASP A 253 -37.36 -11.24 40.10
N SER A 254 -37.18 -12.08 39.07
CA SER A 254 -38.14 -12.18 37.96
C SER A 254 -39.48 -12.76 38.38
N LYS A 255 -39.50 -13.55 39.46
CA LYS A 255 -40.64 -14.35 39.93
C LYS A 255 -41.19 -15.34 38.90
N VAL A 256 -40.46 -15.56 37.80
CA VAL A 256 -40.81 -16.51 36.75
C VAL A 256 -40.07 -17.82 37.03
N LYS A 257 -40.78 -18.95 36.96
CA LYS A 257 -40.22 -20.27 37.29
C LYS A 257 -39.29 -20.81 36.20
N THR A 258 -39.55 -20.44 34.95
CA THR A 258 -38.73 -20.82 33.80
C THR A 258 -37.61 -19.79 33.62
N PRO A 259 -36.37 -20.24 33.33
CA PRO A 259 -35.30 -19.31 32.99
C PRO A 259 -35.66 -18.53 31.71
N PRO A 260 -35.22 -17.27 31.57
CA PRO A 260 -35.35 -16.56 30.32
C PRO A 260 -34.57 -17.28 29.22
N ARG A 261 -34.98 -17.09 27.97
CA ARG A 261 -34.23 -17.54 26.79
C ARG A 261 -32.97 -16.71 26.60
N GLU A 262 -33.08 -15.40 26.80
CA GLU A 262 -31.97 -14.46 26.63
C GLU A 262 -31.92 -13.40 27.73
N LEU A 263 -30.71 -12.92 27.98
CA LEU A 263 -30.39 -11.80 28.86
C LEU A 263 -29.53 -10.82 28.05
N GLN A 264 -30.09 -9.67 27.66
CA GLN A 264 -29.42 -8.70 26.79
C GLN A 264 -29.44 -7.31 27.41
N TRP A 265 -28.45 -6.48 27.06
CA TRP A 265 -28.43 -5.08 27.50
C TRP A 265 -29.25 -4.18 26.57
N CYS A 266 -29.96 -3.22 27.16
CA CYS A 266 -30.64 -2.13 26.47
C CYS A 266 -29.91 -0.82 26.76
N GLY A 267 -28.97 -0.48 25.87
CA GLY A 267 -27.93 0.52 26.14
C GLY A 267 -27.06 0.11 27.34
N ASN A 268 -26.58 1.08 28.11
CA ASN A 268 -25.72 0.81 29.28
C ASN A 268 -26.47 0.88 30.63
N ASN A 269 -27.80 1.09 30.62
CA ASN A 269 -28.56 1.46 31.82
C ASN A 269 -29.66 0.46 32.19
N ALA A 270 -29.98 -0.50 31.34
CA ALA A 270 -31.00 -1.51 31.62
C ALA A 270 -30.62 -2.87 31.03
N VAL A 271 -31.21 -3.90 31.62
CA VAL A 271 -31.10 -5.30 31.18
C VAL A 271 -32.48 -5.81 30.80
N LEU A 272 -32.57 -6.48 29.66
CA LEU A 272 -33.77 -7.16 29.17
C LEU A 272 -33.67 -8.65 29.48
N LEU A 273 -34.71 -9.20 30.11
CA LEU A 273 -34.95 -10.64 30.15
C LEU A 273 -36.02 -10.99 29.13
N LEU A 274 -35.77 -12.01 28.32
CA LEU A 274 -36.65 -12.45 27.24
C LEU A 274 -37.17 -13.87 27.51
N TRP A 275 -38.48 -14.08 27.46
CA TRP A 275 -39.11 -15.41 27.32
C TRP A 275 -39.64 -15.59 25.88
N GLU A 276 -40.67 -16.40 25.65
CA GLU A 276 -41.21 -16.59 24.29
C GLU A 276 -41.95 -15.34 23.80
N ASP A 277 -42.78 -14.76 24.67
CA ASP A 277 -43.73 -13.67 24.40
C ASP A 277 -43.70 -12.55 25.47
N GLU A 278 -42.89 -12.69 26.53
CA GLU A 278 -42.76 -11.72 27.63
C GLU A 278 -41.33 -11.16 27.69
N ILE A 279 -41.20 -9.83 27.83
CA ILE A 279 -39.93 -9.12 28.06
C ILE A 279 -39.99 -8.37 29.38
N HIS A 280 -39.00 -8.55 30.25
CA HIS A 280 -38.81 -7.70 31.42
C HIS A 280 -37.68 -6.71 31.17
N LEU A 281 -37.97 -5.42 31.24
CA LEU A 281 -36.97 -4.36 31.23
C LEU A 281 -36.62 -4.00 32.66
N VAL A 282 -35.42 -4.37 33.10
CA VAL A 282 -34.89 -4.11 34.43
C VAL A 282 -33.96 -2.90 34.37
N GLY A 283 -34.40 -1.81 35.00
CA GLY A 283 -33.59 -0.61 35.18
C GLY A 283 -32.71 -0.66 36.43
N PRO A 284 -32.03 0.45 36.74
CA PRO A 284 -31.21 0.57 37.94
C PRO A 284 -32.03 0.32 39.22
N ASN A 285 -31.34 -0.10 40.29
CA ASN A 285 -31.94 -0.36 41.61
C ASN A 285 -33.04 -1.45 41.63
N GLY A 286 -33.11 -2.32 40.62
CA GLY A 286 -34.05 -3.44 40.58
C GLY A 286 -35.49 -3.05 40.21
N ALA A 287 -35.71 -1.81 39.74
CA ALA A 287 -37.00 -1.43 39.17
C ALA A 287 -37.18 -2.14 37.82
N ALA A 288 -38.41 -2.60 37.51
CA ALA A 288 -38.68 -3.29 36.25
C ALA A 288 -40.03 -2.93 35.66
N SER A 289 -40.12 -3.00 34.34
CA SER A 289 -41.36 -3.03 33.56
C SER A 289 -41.47 -4.34 32.79
N LYS A 290 -42.71 -4.72 32.44
CA LYS A 290 -43.03 -5.93 31.68
C LYS A 290 -43.79 -5.58 30.40
N PHE A 291 -43.35 -6.17 29.29
CA PHE A 291 -43.99 -6.06 27.98
C PHE A 291 -44.41 -7.46 27.52
N TYR A 292 -45.61 -7.56 26.96
CA TYR A 292 -46.18 -8.82 26.46
C TYR A 292 -46.46 -8.68 24.96
N TYR A 293 -46.24 -9.75 24.22
CA TYR A 293 -46.38 -9.86 22.78
C TYR A 293 -47.30 -11.03 22.42
N ASP A 294 -47.96 -10.97 21.28
CA ASP A 294 -48.83 -12.05 20.81
C ASP A 294 -48.09 -13.09 19.94
N SER A 295 -46.79 -12.91 19.75
CA SER A 295 -45.94 -13.74 18.87
C SER A 295 -44.54 -13.92 19.43
N PHE A 296 -43.79 -14.85 18.85
CA PHE A 296 -42.43 -15.18 19.27
C PHE A 296 -41.47 -13.99 19.05
N VAL A 297 -40.74 -13.64 20.11
CA VAL A 297 -39.87 -12.46 20.12
C VAL A 297 -38.39 -12.84 19.96
N HIS A 298 -37.67 -12.01 19.20
CA HIS A 298 -36.20 -11.99 19.10
C HIS A 298 -35.64 -10.62 19.49
N LEU A 299 -34.50 -10.62 20.19
CA LEU A 299 -33.80 -9.39 20.59
C LEU A 299 -32.51 -9.21 19.79
N VAL A 300 -32.25 -7.98 19.38
CA VAL A 300 -30.98 -7.58 18.75
C VAL A 300 -30.45 -6.36 19.51
N PRO A 301 -29.44 -6.53 20.38
CA PRO A 301 -28.85 -5.42 21.12
C PRO A 301 -28.06 -4.50 20.19
N ASP A 302 -28.17 -3.19 20.45
CA ASP A 302 -27.39 -2.13 19.82
C ASP A 302 -26.78 -1.22 20.92
N LEU A 303 -25.97 -0.23 20.53
CA LEU A 303 -25.20 0.62 21.45
C LEU A 303 -26.08 1.36 22.48
N ASP A 304 -27.21 1.90 22.02
CA ASP A 304 -28.08 2.84 22.74
C ASP A 304 -29.47 2.29 23.05
N GLY A 305 -29.72 1.02 22.70
CA GLY A 305 -30.99 0.35 22.91
C GLY A 305 -31.00 -1.06 22.35
N THR A 306 -32.18 -1.63 22.16
CA THR A 306 -32.36 -2.99 21.64
C THR A 306 -33.49 -2.99 20.62
N ARG A 307 -33.25 -3.57 19.45
CA ARG A 307 -34.30 -3.86 18.48
C ARG A 307 -35.04 -5.14 18.88
N VAL A 308 -36.36 -5.07 18.83
CA VAL A 308 -37.27 -6.17 19.14
C VAL A 308 -37.96 -6.58 17.84
N PHE A 309 -37.84 -7.85 17.49
CA PHE A 309 -38.40 -8.41 16.27
C PHE A 309 -39.49 -9.43 16.57
N THR A 310 -40.58 -9.32 15.84
CA THR A 310 -41.65 -10.31 15.68
C THR A 310 -42.01 -10.39 14.20
N ASN A 311 -42.91 -11.29 13.80
CA ASN A 311 -43.43 -11.29 12.42
C ASN A 311 -44.12 -9.96 12.07
N GLU A 312 -44.82 -9.37 13.04
CA GLU A 312 -45.68 -8.21 12.80
C GLU A 312 -44.98 -6.87 12.98
N VAL A 313 -44.03 -6.75 13.90
CA VAL A 313 -43.41 -5.46 14.25
C VAL A 313 -41.90 -5.57 14.45
N CYS A 314 -41.22 -4.49 14.06
CA CYS A 314 -39.85 -4.17 14.45
C CYS A 314 -39.92 -2.91 15.31
N GLU A 315 -39.50 -3.03 16.57
CA GLU A 315 -39.55 -1.96 17.56
C GLU A 315 -38.15 -1.66 18.10
N PHE A 316 -37.92 -0.44 18.57
CA PHE A 316 -36.69 -0.05 19.27
C PHE A 316 -37.00 0.34 20.70
N MET A 317 -36.47 -0.43 21.65
CA MET A 317 -36.50 -0.12 23.07
C MET A 317 -35.24 0.63 23.45
N GLN A 318 -35.39 1.78 24.11
CA GLN A 318 -34.26 2.56 24.61
C GLN A 318 -34.65 3.37 25.85
N ARG A 319 -33.64 3.78 26.61
CA ARG A 319 -33.82 4.88 27.57
C ARG A 319 -34.23 6.14 26.81
N VAL A 320 -35.15 6.91 27.37
CA VAL A 320 -35.44 8.26 26.86
C VAL A 320 -34.17 9.10 27.05
N PRO A 321 -33.61 9.70 25.98
CA PRO A 321 -32.43 10.56 26.08
C PRO A 321 -32.72 11.76 26.98
N ASP A 322 -31.71 12.25 27.69
CA ASP A 322 -31.90 13.29 28.71
C ASP A 322 -32.48 14.58 28.08
N GLU A 323 -32.05 14.92 26.87
CA GLU A 323 -32.54 16.08 26.11
C GLU A 323 -34.01 15.95 25.72
N SER A 324 -34.43 14.75 25.28
CA SER A 324 -35.84 14.46 24.99
C SER A 324 -36.67 14.48 26.28
N GLU A 325 -36.14 13.96 27.39
CA GLU A 325 -36.78 14.01 28.70
C GLU A 325 -37.01 15.46 29.14
N GLU A 326 -35.97 16.30 29.10
CA GLU A 326 -36.04 17.70 29.51
C GLU A 326 -37.09 18.49 28.73
N VAL A 327 -37.21 18.26 27.42
CA VAL A 327 -38.15 18.99 26.56
C VAL A 327 -39.58 18.50 26.70
N PHE A 328 -39.81 17.18 26.76
CA PHE A 328 -41.15 16.62 26.64
C PHE A 328 -41.78 16.12 27.94
N LYS A 329 -41.01 15.97 29.02
CA LYS A 329 -41.52 15.48 30.31
C LYS A 329 -42.68 16.35 30.79
N LEU A 330 -43.77 15.68 31.18
CA LEU A 330 -44.97 16.36 31.66
C LEU A 330 -44.64 17.14 32.94
N GLY A 331 -44.94 18.43 32.94
CA GLY A 331 -44.62 19.33 34.05
C GLY A 331 -43.16 19.76 34.10
N SER A 332 -42.38 19.53 33.04
CA SER A 332 -41.03 20.07 32.92
C SER A 332 -41.07 21.60 32.94
N THR A 333 -40.21 22.19 33.76
CA THR A 333 -39.96 23.64 33.83
C THR A 333 -38.60 23.99 33.26
N SER A 334 -38.00 23.10 32.45
CA SER A 334 -36.73 23.35 31.79
C SER A 334 -36.86 24.51 30.79
N PRO A 335 -35.78 25.28 30.55
CA PRO A 335 -35.77 26.32 29.52
C PRO A 335 -36.21 25.79 28.15
N SER A 336 -35.78 24.57 27.79
CA SER A 336 -36.07 23.89 26.52
C SER A 336 -37.56 23.53 26.36
N SER A 337 -38.21 23.07 27.43
CA SER A 337 -39.65 22.82 27.45
C SER A 337 -40.45 24.12 27.30
N ILE A 338 -40.03 25.18 28.00
CA ILE A 338 -40.66 26.50 27.91
C ILE A 338 -40.47 27.12 26.52
N LEU A 339 -39.32 26.90 25.88
CA LEU A 339 -39.07 27.36 24.50
C LEU A 339 -40.02 26.69 23.50
N LEU A 340 -40.28 25.39 23.65
CA LEU A 340 -41.27 24.68 22.83
C LEU A 340 -42.70 25.18 23.08
N ASP A 341 -43.06 25.47 24.34
CA ASP A 341 -44.36 26.07 24.68
C ASP A 341 -44.49 27.51 24.14
N ALA A 342 -43.40 28.29 24.17
CA ALA A 342 -43.34 29.62 23.56
C ALA A 342 -43.59 29.56 22.05
N LEU A 343 -43.08 28.53 21.35
CA LEU A 343 -43.38 28.29 19.95
C LEU A 343 -44.88 27.98 19.73
N ASP A 344 -45.50 27.12 20.54
CA ASP A 344 -46.95 26.84 20.42
C ASP A 344 -47.78 28.12 20.66
N HIS A 345 -47.39 28.95 21.64
CA HIS A 345 -48.00 30.27 21.85
C HIS A 345 -47.80 31.22 20.66
N LEU A 346 -46.62 31.21 20.04
CA LEU A 346 -46.33 32.00 18.85
C LEU A 346 -47.18 31.56 17.65
N GLU A 347 -47.28 30.25 17.40
CA GLU A 347 -48.13 29.69 16.33
C GLU A 347 -49.61 30.05 16.55
N ARG A 348 -50.05 30.19 17.81
CA ARG A 348 -51.39 30.67 18.21
C ARG A 348 -51.53 32.20 18.27
N ARG A 349 -50.49 32.96 17.92
CA ARG A 349 -50.45 34.44 17.98
C ARG A 349 -50.76 35.00 19.38
N SER A 350 -50.33 34.30 20.42
CA SER A 350 -50.49 34.73 21.81
C SER A 350 -49.31 35.60 22.27
N PRO A 351 -49.54 36.71 22.99
CA PRO A 351 -48.45 37.52 23.53
C PRO A 351 -47.61 36.78 24.58
N LYS A 352 -48.15 35.70 25.17
CA LYS A 352 -47.44 34.84 26.12
C LYS A 352 -46.14 34.23 25.57
N ALA A 353 -46.00 34.17 24.24
CA ALA A 353 -44.75 33.74 23.63
C ALA A 353 -43.57 34.64 24.05
N ASP A 354 -43.76 35.96 24.11
CA ASP A 354 -42.71 36.90 24.55
C ASP A 354 -42.45 36.76 26.06
N ASP A 355 -43.50 36.63 26.89
CA ASP A 355 -43.37 36.40 28.33
C ASP A 355 -42.51 35.15 28.62
N ASN A 356 -42.78 34.04 27.92
CA ASN A 356 -42.02 32.80 28.06
C ASN A 356 -40.56 32.95 27.60
N ILE A 357 -40.31 33.70 26.52
CA ILE A 357 -38.95 33.97 26.03
C ILE A 357 -38.17 34.84 27.01
N GLN A 358 -38.77 35.90 27.56
CA GLN A 358 -38.11 36.73 28.57
C GLN A 358 -37.79 35.93 29.83
N LEU A 359 -38.66 35.00 30.23
CA LEU A 359 -38.45 34.12 31.38
C LEU A 359 -37.19 33.26 31.23
N ILE A 360 -36.93 32.73 30.02
CA ILE A 360 -35.80 31.83 29.76
C ILE A 360 -34.59 32.51 29.12
N ARG A 361 -34.66 33.83 28.89
CA ARG A 361 -33.62 34.61 28.21
C ARG A 361 -32.18 34.36 28.73
N PRO A 362 -31.93 34.18 30.04
CA PRO A 362 -30.59 33.88 30.54
C PRO A 362 -30.00 32.55 30.06
N ASN A 363 -30.83 31.55 29.75
CA ASN A 363 -30.43 30.19 29.39
C ASN A 363 -31.01 29.79 28.00
N LEU A 364 -31.25 30.78 27.14
CA LEU A 364 -31.92 30.56 25.86
C LEU A 364 -31.02 29.82 24.87
N ASP A 365 -29.71 30.02 24.97
CA ASP A 365 -28.68 29.27 24.25
C ASP A 365 -28.74 27.77 24.57
N GLU A 366 -28.75 27.40 25.85
CA GLU A 366 -28.90 26.01 26.32
C GLU A 366 -30.25 25.42 25.88
N ALA A 367 -31.32 26.20 25.93
CA ALA A 367 -32.65 25.78 25.48
C ALA A 367 -32.67 25.45 23.99
N VAL A 368 -32.03 26.30 23.17
CA VAL A 368 -31.89 26.08 21.72
C VAL A 368 -31.06 24.84 21.45
N TYR A 369 -29.89 24.70 22.09
CA TYR A 369 -29.02 23.53 21.96
C TYR A 369 -29.78 22.23 22.28
N THR A 370 -30.45 22.19 23.43
CA THR A 370 -31.22 21.02 23.88
C THR A 370 -32.35 20.68 22.91
N CYS A 371 -33.07 21.68 22.37
CA CYS A 371 -34.10 21.45 21.34
C CYS A 371 -33.50 20.84 20.07
N VAL A 372 -32.33 21.31 19.63
CA VAL A 372 -31.62 20.76 18.45
C VAL A 372 -31.22 19.32 18.70
N ARG A 373 -30.60 19.01 19.84
CA ARG A 373 -30.19 17.64 20.21
C ARG A 373 -31.39 16.70 20.35
N ALA A 374 -32.44 17.12 21.05
CA ALA A 374 -33.69 16.37 21.17
C ALA A 374 -34.29 16.03 19.79
N ALA A 375 -34.18 16.94 18.80
CA ALA A 375 -34.67 16.67 17.45
C ALA A 375 -33.97 15.47 16.80
N GLY A 376 -32.67 15.29 17.04
CA GLY A 376 -31.88 14.13 16.56
C GLY A 376 -32.40 12.78 17.08
N HIS A 377 -32.90 12.76 18.32
CA HIS A 377 -33.40 11.54 18.96
C HIS A 377 -34.83 11.17 18.57
N GLU A 378 -35.59 12.06 17.93
CA GLU A 378 -36.96 11.78 17.51
C GLU A 378 -37.03 11.10 16.14
N TYR A 379 -37.92 10.11 16.00
CA TYR A 379 -38.16 9.41 14.72
C TYR A 379 -39.30 10.04 13.92
N LYS A 380 -40.28 10.67 14.60
CA LYS A 380 -41.43 11.29 13.95
C LYS A 380 -41.03 12.64 13.38
N VAL A 381 -41.08 12.78 12.05
CA VAL A 381 -40.74 14.02 11.30
C VAL A 381 -41.49 15.26 11.83
N HIS A 382 -42.72 15.06 12.33
CA HIS A 382 -43.48 16.14 12.97
C HIS A 382 -42.73 16.75 14.17
N TRP A 383 -42.26 15.92 15.10
CA TRP A 383 -41.58 16.38 16.32
C TRP A 383 -40.19 16.92 16.03
N GLN A 384 -39.45 16.30 15.11
CA GLN A 384 -38.19 16.86 14.60
C GLN A 384 -38.39 18.30 14.09
N LYS A 385 -39.41 18.55 13.28
CA LYS A 385 -39.72 19.91 12.77
C LYS A 385 -40.15 20.87 13.86
N GLN A 386 -40.95 20.43 14.84
CA GLN A 386 -41.39 21.30 15.94
C GLN A 386 -40.21 21.75 16.81
N LEU A 387 -39.31 20.82 17.16
CA LEU A 387 -38.10 21.13 17.92
C LEU A 387 -37.16 22.06 17.15
N LEU A 388 -36.93 21.82 15.87
CA LEU A 388 -36.11 22.71 15.03
C LEU A 388 -36.74 24.09 14.83
N LYS A 389 -38.06 24.20 14.76
CA LYS A 389 -38.76 25.50 14.75
C LYS A 389 -38.57 26.24 16.07
N ALA A 390 -38.66 25.54 17.20
CA ALA A 390 -38.48 26.13 18.53
C ALA A 390 -37.05 26.66 18.69
N ALA A 391 -36.06 25.86 18.30
CA ALA A 391 -34.66 26.27 18.23
C ALA A 391 -34.44 27.47 17.28
N SER A 392 -35.05 27.46 16.09
CA SER A 392 -34.97 28.59 15.16
C SER A 392 -35.61 29.86 15.71
N PHE A 393 -36.70 29.74 16.48
CA PHE A 393 -37.34 30.86 17.15
C PHE A 393 -36.44 31.43 18.25
N GLY A 394 -35.90 30.59 19.14
CA GLY A 394 -34.98 31.02 20.19
C GLY A 394 -33.73 31.71 19.60
N LYS A 395 -33.14 31.15 18.55
CA LYS A 395 -32.00 31.73 17.83
C LYS A 395 -32.25 33.15 17.32
N SER A 396 -33.48 33.46 16.89
CA SER A 396 -33.83 34.80 16.37
C SER A 396 -33.80 35.90 17.42
N VAL A 397 -33.80 35.54 18.72
CA VAL A 397 -33.83 36.46 19.86
C VAL A 397 -32.44 36.65 20.48
N ILE A 398 -31.48 35.77 20.17
CA ILE A 398 -30.12 35.82 20.73
C ILE A 398 -29.26 36.81 19.92
N ASP A 399 -28.70 37.82 20.59
CA ASP A 399 -27.93 38.90 19.96
C ASP A 399 -26.58 38.43 19.37
N LEU A 400 -25.98 37.37 19.93
CA LEU A 400 -24.69 36.80 19.52
C LEU A 400 -24.72 35.26 19.62
N TYR A 401 -25.45 34.59 18.73
CA TYR A 401 -25.47 33.12 18.70
C TYR A 401 -24.22 32.59 17.98
N THR A 402 -23.29 31.99 18.74
CA THR A 402 -21.98 31.53 18.24
C THR A 402 -22.05 30.19 17.49
N ASP A 403 -22.99 29.30 17.82
CA ASP A 403 -23.08 27.92 17.27
C ASP A 403 -24.10 27.75 16.14
N VAL A 404 -24.01 28.57 15.08
CA VAL A 404 -24.84 28.42 13.88
C VAL A 404 -24.69 27.04 13.23
N ASP A 405 -23.54 26.40 13.42
CA ASP A 405 -23.13 25.17 12.75
C ASP A 405 -23.92 23.94 13.24
N ASP A 406 -24.13 23.77 14.55
CA ASP A 406 -24.85 22.62 15.13
C ASP A 406 -26.29 22.48 14.60
N PHE A 407 -26.98 23.61 14.45
CA PHE A 407 -28.34 23.60 13.90
C PHE A 407 -28.35 23.11 12.46
N VAL A 408 -27.42 23.61 11.64
CA VAL A 408 -27.30 23.23 10.22
C VAL A 408 -26.94 21.76 10.12
N GLU A 409 -25.91 21.31 10.83
CA GLU A 409 -25.46 19.92 10.85
C GLU A 409 -26.58 18.96 11.28
N MET A 410 -27.35 19.30 12.32
CA MET A 410 -28.48 18.49 12.75
C MET A 410 -29.56 18.41 11.66
N THR A 411 -29.86 19.51 10.97
CA THR A 411 -30.84 19.46 9.86
C THR A 411 -30.34 18.62 8.69
N GLU A 412 -29.05 18.66 8.36
CA GLU A 412 -28.44 17.82 7.33
C GLU A 412 -28.49 16.35 7.73
N THR A 413 -28.10 16.04 8.97
CA THR A 413 -28.15 14.70 9.56
C THR A 413 -29.56 14.12 9.57
N LEU A 414 -30.56 14.89 10.02
CA LEU A 414 -31.95 14.43 10.05
C LEU A 414 -32.50 14.13 8.66
N ARG A 415 -32.07 14.85 7.62
CA ARG A 415 -32.47 14.54 6.23
C ARG A 415 -31.91 13.19 5.79
N VAL A 416 -30.65 12.90 6.11
CA VAL A 416 -30.00 11.60 5.82
C VAL A 416 -30.68 10.48 6.61
N LEU A 417 -30.85 10.65 7.93
CA LEU A 417 -31.51 9.68 8.81
C LEU A 417 -32.91 9.34 8.33
N ASN A 418 -33.75 10.33 8.02
CA ASN A 418 -35.10 10.09 7.55
C ASN A 418 -35.14 9.37 6.19
N ALA A 419 -34.15 9.60 5.31
CA ALA A 419 -34.06 8.92 4.02
C ALA A 419 -33.72 7.43 4.19
N VAL A 420 -32.74 7.09 5.04
CA VAL A 420 -32.33 5.69 5.25
C VAL A 420 -33.30 4.90 6.15
N ARG A 421 -34.05 5.59 7.02
CA ARG A 421 -35.11 4.99 7.85
C ARG A 421 -36.34 4.61 7.04
N TYR A 422 -36.53 5.19 5.84
CA TYR A 422 -37.68 4.87 5.00
C TYR A 422 -37.73 3.37 4.68
N TYR A 423 -38.93 2.78 4.68
CA TYR A 423 -39.11 1.32 4.70
C TYR A 423 -38.51 0.59 3.49
N GLU A 424 -38.44 1.23 2.32
CA GLU A 424 -37.80 0.66 1.13
C GLU A 424 -36.30 0.40 1.36
N ILE A 425 -35.64 1.23 2.18
CA ILE A 425 -34.24 1.07 2.57
C ILE A 425 -34.12 0.23 3.85
N GLY A 426 -34.98 0.49 4.83
CA GLY A 426 -35.14 -0.34 6.03
C GLY A 426 -33.95 -0.30 7.00
N MET A 427 -33.28 0.85 7.16
CA MET A 427 -32.19 1.06 8.12
C MET A 427 -32.59 2.03 9.23
N PRO A 428 -33.14 1.56 10.36
CA PRO A 428 -33.71 2.38 11.42
C PRO A 428 -32.67 3.02 12.36
N ILE A 429 -31.53 3.44 11.81
CA ILE A 429 -30.36 3.92 12.56
C ILE A 429 -30.71 5.13 13.45
N THR A 430 -30.23 5.10 14.70
CA THR A 430 -30.40 6.20 15.66
C THR A 430 -29.38 7.31 15.37
N TYR A 431 -29.56 8.49 15.96
CA TYR A 431 -28.58 9.57 15.84
C TYR A 431 -27.22 9.17 16.43
N GLU A 432 -27.19 8.53 17.61
CA GLU A 432 -25.95 8.05 18.26
C GLU A 432 -25.22 7.01 17.40
N GLN A 433 -25.97 6.05 16.85
CA GLN A 433 -25.41 5.05 15.94
C GLN A 433 -24.85 5.68 14.66
N TYR A 434 -25.51 6.69 14.10
CA TYR A 434 -25.04 7.41 12.92
C TYR A 434 -23.77 8.21 13.19
N MET A 435 -23.69 8.89 14.33
CA MET A 435 -22.47 9.59 14.76
C MET A 435 -21.30 8.63 14.93
N ARG A 436 -21.55 7.42 15.46
CA ARG A 436 -20.51 6.39 15.64
C ARG A 436 -20.09 5.73 14.32
N LEU A 437 -21.05 5.41 13.45
CA LEU A 437 -20.83 4.76 12.17
C LEU A 437 -20.12 5.69 11.17
N THR A 438 -20.43 6.98 11.23
CA THR A 438 -20.07 8.04 10.27
C THR A 438 -20.83 7.98 8.93
N PRO A 439 -20.99 9.14 8.25
CA PRO A 439 -21.67 9.21 6.94
C PRO A 439 -21.01 8.34 5.86
N GLU A 440 -19.68 8.23 5.85
CA GLU A 440 -18.92 7.47 4.85
C GLU A 440 -19.21 5.97 4.93
N ARG A 441 -19.26 5.41 6.15
CA ARG A 441 -19.58 3.99 6.34
C ARG A 441 -21.07 3.72 6.11
N LEU A 442 -21.95 4.67 6.42
CA LEU A 442 -23.37 4.56 6.02
C LEU A 442 -23.50 4.45 4.51
N VAL A 443 -22.79 5.29 3.75
CA VAL A 443 -22.74 5.21 2.28
C VAL A 443 -22.22 3.84 1.84
N GLN A 444 -21.17 3.30 2.47
CA GLN A 444 -20.68 1.95 2.18
C GLN A 444 -21.75 0.87 2.40
N ARG A 445 -22.54 0.96 3.49
CA ARG A 445 -23.66 0.03 3.75
C ARG A 445 -24.76 0.12 2.70
N LEU A 446 -25.07 1.32 2.21
CA LEU A 446 -26.02 1.52 1.11
C LEU A 446 -25.49 0.93 -0.21
N ILE A 447 -24.21 1.12 -0.50
CA ILE A 447 -23.53 0.55 -1.67
C ILE A 447 -23.62 -0.98 -1.66
N ASN A 448 -23.38 -1.63 -0.51
CA ASN A 448 -23.45 -3.09 -0.35
C ASN A 448 -24.86 -3.65 -0.59
N ARG A 449 -25.90 -2.84 -0.34
CA ARG A 449 -27.32 -3.13 -0.64
C ARG A 449 -27.73 -2.81 -2.08
N SER A 450 -26.81 -2.31 -2.91
CA SER A 450 -27.10 -1.82 -4.27
C SER A 450 -28.00 -0.56 -4.33
N GLU A 451 -28.08 0.21 -3.24
CA GLU A 451 -28.85 1.47 -3.16
C GLU A 451 -28.05 2.67 -3.72
N TYR A 452 -27.56 2.54 -4.95
CA TYR A 452 -26.59 3.46 -5.55
C TYR A 452 -27.13 4.89 -5.72
N LEU A 453 -28.41 5.05 -6.07
CA LEU A 453 -29.00 6.39 -6.27
C LEU A 453 -29.06 7.17 -4.96
N LEU A 454 -29.47 6.51 -3.87
CA LEU A 454 -29.53 7.13 -2.55
C LEU A 454 -28.12 7.43 -2.03
N ALA A 455 -27.19 6.48 -2.18
CA ALA A 455 -25.78 6.67 -1.82
C ALA A 455 -25.15 7.87 -2.54
N LEU A 456 -25.43 8.06 -3.84
CA LEU A 456 -24.97 9.23 -4.60
C LEU A 456 -25.57 10.52 -4.08
N LYS A 457 -26.89 10.58 -3.87
CA LYS A 457 -27.57 11.78 -3.38
C LYS A 457 -27.07 12.19 -1.98
N ILE A 458 -26.87 11.22 -1.09
CA ILE A 458 -26.31 11.48 0.24
C ILE A 458 -24.87 11.96 0.14
N SER A 459 -24.04 11.32 -0.70
CA SER A 459 -22.64 11.71 -0.87
C SER A 459 -22.50 13.11 -1.47
N GLU A 460 -23.30 13.46 -2.48
CA GLU A 460 -23.32 14.81 -3.05
C GLU A 460 -23.79 15.85 -2.03
N PHE A 461 -24.82 15.52 -1.24
CA PHE A 461 -25.35 16.40 -0.19
C PHE A 461 -24.34 16.65 0.93
N MET A 462 -23.70 15.58 1.42
CA MET A 462 -22.70 15.63 2.49
C MET A 462 -21.28 15.95 1.99
N ARG A 463 -21.10 16.15 0.68
CA ARG A 463 -19.81 16.45 0.02
C ARG A 463 -18.75 15.36 0.20
N LEU A 464 -19.18 14.11 0.19
CA LEU A 464 -18.33 12.93 0.30
C LEU A 464 -17.83 12.45 -1.08
N PRO A 465 -16.72 11.69 -1.12
CA PRO A 465 -16.23 11.09 -2.36
C PRO A 465 -17.24 10.10 -2.97
N ILE A 466 -17.50 10.25 -4.28
CA ILE A 466 -18.47 9.45 -5.04
C ILE A 466 -17.82 8.32 -5.85
N ASP A 467 -16.50 8.30 -5.95
CA ASP A 467 -15.68 7.37 -6.73
C ASP A 467 -15.97 5.91 -6.36
N LYS A 468 -15.98 5.59 -5.06
CA LYS A 468 -16.26 4.23 -4.56
C LYS A 468 -17.64 3.71 -4.97
N ILE A 469 -18.64 4.59 -5.07
CA ILE A 469 -20.00 4.21 -5.48
C ILE A 469 -20.00 3.74 -6.94
N TYR A 470 -19.32 4.48 -7.81
CA TYR A 470 -19.20 4.13 -9.22
C TYR A 470 -18.38 2.87 -9.45
N VAL A 471 -17.27 2.70 -8.73
CA VAL A 471 -16.44 1.48 -8.80
C VAL A 471 -17.25 0.26 -8.37
N HIS A 472 -17.93 0.33 -7.23
CA HIS A 472 -18.75 -0.78 -6.75
C HIS A 472 -19.92 -1.11 -7.69
N TRP A 473 -20.59 -0.09 -8.25
CA TRP A 473 -21.62 -0.28 -9.27
C TRP A 473 -21.06 -1.00 -10.51
N ALA A 474 -19.89 -0.58 -11.00
CA ALA A 474 -19.28 -1.17 -12.19
C ALA A 474 -18.87 -2.63 -11.93
N ARG A 475 -18.26 -2.92 -10.77
CA ARG A 475 -17.97 -4.30 -10.32
C ARG A 475 -19.23 -5.15 -10.30
N GLN A 476 -20.32 -4.63 -9.74
CA GLN A 476 -21.59 -5.37 -9.70
C GLN A 476 -22.20 -5.59 -11.08
N LYS A 477 -22.08 -4.62 -12.00
CA LYS A 477 -22.51 -4.78 -13.40
C LYS A 477 -21.68 -5.88 -14.08
N VAL A 478 -20.37 -5.95 -13.85
CA VAL A 478 -19.53 -7.03 -14.38
C VAL A 478 -19.96 -8.41 -13.85
N ARG A 479 -20.18 -8.54 -12.54
CA ARG A 479 -20.52 -9.82 -11.89
C ARG A 479 -21.91 -10.34 -12.26
N LYS A 480 -22.91 -9.46 -12.29
CA LYS A 480 -24.33 -9.87 -12.43
C LYS A 480 -24.87 -9.81 -13.85
N SER A 481 -24.21 -9.10 -14.77
CA SER A 481 -24.76 -8.91 -16.11
C SER A 481 -24.64 -10.16 -16.97
N ALA A 482 -25.73 -10.55 -17.62
CA ALA A 482 -25.76 -11.60 -18.63
C ALA A 482 -25.44 -11.07 -20.05
N ASP A 483 -25.26 -9.75 -20.20
CA ASP A 483 -24.90 -9.10 -21.46
C ASP A 483 -23.50 -9.54 -21.96
N ASP A 484 -23.23 -9.31 -23.24
CA ASP A 484 -21.92 -9.50 -23.86
C ASP A 484 -20.85 -8.54 -23.30
N GLU A 485 -19.59 -8.95 -23.36
CA GLU A 485 -18.46 -8.20 -22.80
C GLU A 485 -18.30 -6.80 -23.40
N GLU A 486 -18.50 -6.65 -24.71
CA GLU A 486 -18.41 -5.35 -25.40
C GLU A 486 -19.48 -4.37 -24.90
N THR A 487 -20.72 -4.83 -24.74
CA THR A 487 -21.82 -4.02 -24.20
C THR A 487 -21.55 -3.62 -22.75
N ILE A 488 -21.06 -4.54 -21.92
CA ILE A 488 -20.69 -4.23 -20.52
C ILE A 488 -19.58 -3.17 -20.48
N CYS A 489 -18.53 -3.32 -21.29
CA CYS A 489 -17.43 -2.36 -21.37
C CYS A 489 -17.95 -0.97 -21.76
N ARG A 490 -18.72 -0.88 -22.85
CA ARG A 490 -19.28 0.38 -23.35
C ARG A 490 -20.11 1.10 -22.29
N ASP A 491 -21.01 0.39 -21.61
CA ASP A 491 -21.89 0.98 -20.60
C ASP A 491 -21.10 1.51 -19.39
N ILE A 492 -20.07 0.76 -18.96
CA ILE A 492 -19.18 1.17 -17.87
C ILE A 492 -18.39 2.41 -18.28
N VAL A 493 -17.70 2.37 -19.43
CA VAL A 493 -16.86 3.46 -19.92
C VAL A 493 -17.70 4.72 -20.18
N GLU A 494 -18.89 4.59 -20.77
CA GLU A 494 -19.78 5.73 -21.02
C GLU A 494 -20.18 6.43 -19.73
N LYS A 495 -20.46 5.66 -18.67
CA LYS A 495 -20.84 6.22 -17.37
C LYS A 495 -19.66 6.82 -16.61
N LEU A 496 -18.47 6.21 -16.74
CA LEU A 496 -17.27 6.59 -15.98
C LEU A 496 -16.42 7.67 -16.66
N LYS A 497 -16.45 7.82 -17.99
CA LYS A 497 -15.58 8.76 -18.74
C LYS A 497 -15.63 10.21 -18.25
N SER A 498 -16.76 10.64 -17.69
CA SER A 498 -16.97 12.02 -17.21
C SER A 498 -16.61 12.21 -15.73
N LYS A 499 -16.25 11.14 -15.02
CA LYS A 499 -16.03 11.12 -13.58
C LYS A 499 -14.54 11.15 -13.27
N ARG A 500 -14.12 12.08 -12.41
CA ARG A 500 -12.73 12.21 -11.98
C ARG A 500 -12.46 11.27 -10.79
N GLY A 501 -11.25 10.70 -10.74
CA GLY A 501 -10.79 9.91 -9.59
C GLY A 501 -11.22 8.44 -9.59
N VAL A 502 -12.01 7.98 -10.56
CA VAL A 502 -12.41 6.58 -10.67
C VAL A 502 -11.24 5.75 -11.24
N SER A 503 -10.89 4.67 -10.55
CA SER A 503 -9.91 3.69 -11.03
C SER A 503 -10.63 2.52 -11.70
N PHE A 504 -10.11 2.07 -12.84
CA PHE A 504 -10.58 0.87 -13.53
C PHE A 504 -9.92 -0.41 -13.01
N GLU A 505 -8.83 -0.30 -12.24
CA GLU A 505 -8.12 -1.43 -11.61
C GLU A 505 -9.06 -2.44 -10.93
N GLU A 506 -9.85 -1.99 -9.94
CA GLU A 506 -10.74 -2.90 -9.19
C GLU A 506 -11.87 -3.49 -10.07
N ILE A 507 -12.27 -2.78 -11.12
CA ILE A 507 -13.31 -3.23 -12.05
C ILE A 507 -12.75 -4.32 -12.97
N ALA A 508 -11.53 -4.12 -13.48
CA ALA A 508 -10.81 -5.09 -14.28
C ALA A 508 -10.45 -6.34 -13.47
N GLN A 509 -10.03 -6.18 -12.21
CA GLN A 509 -9.79 -7.32 -11.32
C GLN A 509 -11.08 -8.13 -11.13
N ALA A 510 -12.22 -7.46 -10.88
CA ALA A 510 -13.50 -8.16 -10.79
C ALA A 510 -13.90 -8.87 -12.09
N ALA A 511 -13.57 -8.31 -13.27
CA ALA A 511 -13.80 -8.99 -14.55
C ALA A 511 -12.92 -10.25 -14.70
N TYR A 512 -11.66 -10.17 -14.29
CA TYR A 512 -10.75 -11.31 -14.30
C TYR A 512 -11.20 -12.42 -13.34
N ASP A 513 -11.60 -12.07 -12.12
CA ASP A 513 -12.08 -13.03 -11.11
C ASP A 513 -13.34 -13.79 -11.57
N GLU A 514 -14.19 -13.14 -12.38
CA GLU A 514 -15.37 -13.74 -13.02
C GLU A 514 -15.03 -14.53 -14.30
N GLY A 515 -13.75 -14.65 -14.66
CA GLY A 515 -13.28 -15.37 -15.85
C GLY A 515 -13.43 -14.60 -17.17
N ARG A 516 -13.73 -13.30 -17.14
CA ARG A 516 -13.90 -12.41 -18.31
C ARG A 516 -12.59 -11.68 -18.63
N GLY A 517 -11.59 -12.43 -19.07
CA GLY A 517 -10.24 -11.90 -19.32
C GLY A 517 -10.18 -10.81 -20.40
N SER A 518 -10.92 -10.96 -21.50
CA SER A 518 -10.98 -9.95 -22.57
C SER A 518 -11.55 -8.63 -22.09
N LEU A 519 -12.68 -8.66 -21.36
CA LEU A 519 -13.25 -7.48 -20.71
C LEU A 519 -12.27 -6.81 -19.73
N ALA A 520 -11.54 -7.60 -18.94
CA ALA A 520 -10.55 -7.06 -18.00
C ALA A 520 -9.47 -6.24 -18.73
N VAL A 521 -8.96 -6.76 -19.85
CA VAL A 521 -7.94 -6.08 -20.66
C VAL A 521 -8.49 -4.80 -21.30
N GLU A 522 -9.72 -4.83 -21.82
CA GLU A 522 -10.35 -3.65 -22.43
C GLU A 522 -10.60 -2.53 -21.40
N LEU A 523 -11.12 -2.89 -20.21
CA LEU A 523 -11.31 -1.93 -19.12
C LEU A 523 -9.99 -1.32 -18.63
N LEU A 524 -8.90 -2.09 -18.64
CA LEU A 524 -7.57 -1.62 -18.25
C LEU A 524 -6.98 -0.60 -19.22
N GLU A 525 -7.39 -0.56 -20.48
CA GLU A 525 -6.95 0.50 -21.41
C GLU A 525 -7.38 1.89 -20.96
N HIS A 526 -8.44 1.96 -20.15
CA HIS A 526 -8.97 3.19 -19.58
C HIS A 526 -8.37 3.55 -18.20
N GLU A 527 -7.50 2.72 -17.61
CA GLU A 527 -6.76 3.08 -16.40
C GLU A 527 -5.56 3.97 -16.75
N PRO A 528 -5.50 5.22 -16.25
CA PRO A 528 -4.41 6.14 -16.57
C PRO A 528 -3.07 5.78 -15.91
N ARG A 529 -3.09 4.96 -14.84
CA ARG A 529 -1.89 4.64 -14.05
C ARG A 529 -1.29 3.30 -14.48
N ALA A 530 -0.17 3.36 -15.18
CA ALA A 530 0.55 2.17 -15.63
C ALA A 530 0.93 1.21 -14.47
N GLY A 531 1.32 1.74 -13.31
CA GLY A 531 1.65 0.91 -12.13
C GLY A 531 0.50 0.07 -11.59
N LYS A 532 -0.76 0.43 -11.89
CA LYS A 532 -1.95 -0.38 -11.59
C LYS A 532 -2.37 -1.27 -12.74
N GLN A 533 -2.07 -0.84 -13.96
CA GLN A 533 -2.39 -1.57 -15.18
C GLN A 533 -1.53 -2.82 -15.34
N VAL A 534 -0.21 -2.65 -15.18
CA VAL A 534 0.79 -3.68 -15.49
C VAL A 534 0.64 -4.93 -14.62
N PRO A 535 0.46 -4.87 -13.28
CA PRO A 535 0.27 -6.07 -12.47
C PRO A 535 -0.95 -6.91 -12.91
N ILE A 536 -2.07 -6.26 -13.26
CA ILE A 536 -3.26 -6.99 -13.71
C ILE A 536 -3.03 -7.58 -15.11
N LEU A 537 -2.40 -6.85 -16.03
CA LEU A 537 -2.04 -7.41 -17.35
C LEU A 537 -1.16 -8.66 -17.24
N LEU A 538 -0.21 -8.68 -16.29
CA LEU A 538 0.59 -9.87 -16.01
C LEU A 538 -0.26 -11.03 -15.48
N ASN A 539 -1.23 -10.76 -14.60
CA ASN A 539 -2.15 -11.77 -14.08
C ASN A 539 -3.05 -12.37 -15.18
N VAL A 540 -3.49 -11.55 -16.15
CA VAL A 540 -4.30 -11.99 -17.30
C VAL A 540 -3.45 -12.68 -18.40
N GLU A 541 -2.16 -12.88 -18.16
CA GLU A 541 -1.19 -13.46 -19.11
C GLU A 541 -0.93 -12.63 -20.38
N GLU A 542 -1.29 -11.34 -20.38
CA GLU A 542 -1.03 -10.38 -21.46
C GLU A 542 0.38 -9.76 -21.32
N ASP A 543 1.39 -10.63 -21.31
CA ASP A 543 2.80 -10.36 -21.04
C ASP A 543 3.40 -9.27 -21.96
N THR A 544 3.09 -9.30 -23.25
CA THR A 544 3.61 -8.35 -24.24
C THR A 544 3.04 -6.95 -24.02
N ARG A 545 1.73 -6.86 -23.77
CA ARG A 545 1.04 -5.60 -23.47
C ARG A 545 1.51 -5.02 -22.14
N ALA A 546 1.73 -5.86 -21.13
CA ALA A 546 2.27 -5.43 -19.84
C ALA A 546 3.65 -4.78 -20.01
N LEU A 547 4.54 -5.38 -20.81
CA LEU A 547 5.86 -4.82 -21.09
C LEU A 547 5.77 -3.50 -21.89
N ASP A 548 4.90 -3.43 -22.91
CA ASP A 548 4.69 -2.21 -23.68
C ASP A 548 4.19 -1.06 -22.80
N LYS A 549 3.20 -1.34 -21.92
CA LYS A 549 2.68 -0.34 -20.98
C LYS A 549 3.67 0.08 -19.92
N ALA A 550 4.51 -0.83 -19.44
CA ALA A 550 5.61 -0.48 -18.54
C ALA A 550 6.61 0.46 -19.24
N ILE A 551 6.99 0.19 -20.50
CA ILE A 551 7.90 1.04 -21.26
C ILE A 551 7.28 2.42 -21.54
N GLU A 552 6.01 2.47 -21.95
CA GLU A 552 5.28 3.72 -22.17
C GLU A 552 5.19 4.60 -20.91
N SER A 553 5.17 3.99 -19.73
CA SER A 553 5.14 4.71 -18.46
C SER A 553 6.43 5.47 -18.14
N GLY A 554 7.56 5.04 -18.71
CA GLY A 554 8.89 5.54 -18.37
C GLY A 554 9.39 5.13 -16.98
N ASP A 555 8.63 4.34 -16.23
CA ASP A 555 9.04 3.83 -14.92
C ASP A 555 9.99 2.63 -15.09
N THR A 556 11.25 2.87 -14.76
CA THR A 556 12.32 1.87 -14.90
C THR A 556 12.11 0.67 -13.98
N ASP A 557 11.56 0.90 -12.78
CA ASP A 557 11.30 -0.17 -11.81
C ASP A 557 10.15 -1.07 -12.29
N LEU A 558 9.10 -0.46 -12.86
CA LEU A 558 7.98 -1.20 -13.44
C LEU A 558 8.42 -2.05 -14.64
N VAL A 559 9.27 -1.51 -15.52
CA VAL A 559 9.86 -2.27 -16.63
C VAL A 559 10.69 -3.43 -16.09
N TYR A 560 11.52 -3.20 -15.08
CA TYR A 560 12.33 -4.25 -14.46
C TYR A 560 11.47 -5.35 -13.81
N HIS A 561 10.41 -4.97 -13.11
CA HIS A 561 9.45 -5.90 -12.51
C HIS A 561 8.85 -6.83 -13.56
N VAL A 562 8.39 -6.29 -14.70
CA VAL A 562 7.88 -7.09 -15.83
C VAL A 562 8.97 -8.00 -16.38
N LEU A 563 10.18 -7.49 -16.61
CA LEU A 563 11.28 -8.28 -17.17
C LEU A 563 11.69 -9.46 -16.28
N LEU A 564 11.74 -9.26 -14.96
CA LEU A 564 12.00 -10.34 -14.00
C LEU A 564 10.89 -11.39 -14.03
N HIS A 565 9.63 -10.96 -14.09
CA HIS A 565 8.50 -11.88 -14.22
C HIS A 565 8.60 -12.71 -15.50
N LEU A 566 8.88 -12.08 -16.64
CA LEU A 566 9.05 -12.77 -17.93
C LEU A 566 10.27 -13.70 -17.96
N LYS A 567 11.41 -13.30 -17.36
CA LYS A 567 12.61 -14.14 -17.26
C LYS A 567 12.34 -15.43 -16.46
N ASN A 568 11.51 -15.36 -15.42
CA ASN A 568 11.14 -16.52 -14.62
C ASN A 568 10.08 -17.41 -15.30
N LYS A 569 9.13 -16.81 -16.03
CA LYS A 569 8.02 -17.50 -16.69
C LYS A 569 8.42 -18.16 -18.01
N LEU A 570 9.18 -17.46 -18.84
CA LEU A 570 9.47 -17.86 -20.22
C LEU A 570 10.81 -18.61 -20.34
N PRO A 571 10.93 -19.58 -21.26
CA PRO A 571 12.22 -20.10 -21.68
C PRO A 571 13.10 -18.97 -22.22
N LEU A 572 14.41 -19.05 -21.98
CA LEU A 572 15.36 -17.97 -22.27
C LEU A 572 15.29 -17.45 -23.72
N ALA A 573 15.13 -18.33 -24.71
CA ALA A 573 14.97 -17.94 -26.10
C ALA A 573 13.68 -17.16 -26.39
N SER A 574 12.57 -17.52 -25.73
CA SER A 574 11.31 -16.79 -25.86
C SER A 574 11.36 -15.44 -25.14
N PHE A 575 12.04 -15.38 -24.00
CA PHE A 575 12.33 -14.13 -23.30
C PHE A 575 13.12 -13.16 -24.20
N PHE A 576 14.24 -13.59 -24.78
CA PHE A 576 15.02 -12.75 -25.69
C PHE A 576 14.22 -12.28 -26.90
N ARG A 577 13.44 -13.16 -27.54
CA ARG A 577 12.55 -12.76 -28.63
C ARG A 577 11.52 -11.69 -28.20
N SER A 578 11.05 -11.75 -26.95
CA SER A 578 10.07 -10.78 -26.43
C SER A 578 10.67 -9.39 -26.19
N ILE A 579 11.95 -9.30 -25.83
CA ILE A 579 12.62 -8.02 -25.54
C ILE A 579 13.31 -7.42 -26.77
N ASN A 580 13.78 -8.21 -27.74
CA ASN A 580 14.58 -7.69 -28.87
C ASN A 580 13.84 -6.64 -29.71
N SER A 581 12.51 -6.72 -29.82
CA SER A 581 11.72 -5.70 -30.51
C SER A 581 11.56 -4.38 -29.73
N ARG A 582 12.09 -4.30 -28.50
CA ARG A 582 11.87 -3.23 -27.52
C ARG A 582 13.22 -2.73 -26.98
N PRO A 583 13.84 -1.71 -27.61
CA PRO A 583 15.19 -1.27 -27.25
C PRO A 583 15.40 -0.91 -25.77
N VAL A 584 14.40 -0.31 -25.12
CA VAL A 584 14.47 0.04 -23.70
C VAL A 584 14.55 -1.20 -22.81
N ALA A 585 13.75 -2.22 -23.11
CA ALA A 585 13.78 -3.49 -22.39
C ALA A 585 15.14 -4.19 -22.56
N THR A 586 15.65 -4.27 -23.79
CA THR A 586 16.95 -4.88 -24.09
C THR A 586 18.08 -4.15 -23.36
N ALA A 587 18.11 -2.81 -23.43
CA ALA A 587 19.12 -2.00 -22.76
C ALA A 587 19.10 -2.18 -21.23
N LEU A 588 17.91 -2.34 -20.65
CA LEU A 588 17.77 -2.57 -19.22
C LEU A 588 18.27 -3.95 -18.80
N VAL A 589 17.92 -5.00 -19.56
CA VAL A 589 18.46 -6.35 -19.36
C VAL A 589 19.97 -6.33 -19.47
N GLU A 590 20.51 -5.69 -20.50
CA GLU A 590 21.96 -5.53 -20.68
C GLU A 590 22.61 -4.85 -19.48
N SER A 591 22.11 -3.69 -19.07
CA SER A 591 22.65 -2.93 -17.94
C SER A 591 22.61 -3.72 -16.63
N SER A 592 21.56 -4.52 -16.41
CA SER A 592 21.46 -5.34 -15.19
C SER A 592 22.42 -6.54 -15.20
N ALA A 593 22.66 -7.12 -16.38
CA ALA A 593 23.42 -8.35 -16.53
C ALA A 593 24.94 -8.15 -16.58
N ILE A 594 25.41 -6.94 -16.91
CA ILE A 594 26.86 -6.62 -16.97
C ILE A 594 27.58 -6.97 -15.66
N ASP A 595 26.98 -6.67 -14.51
CA ASP A 595 27.58 -6.89 -13.19
C ASP A 595 27.17 -8.23 -12.55
N GLN A 596 26.02 -8.80 -12.95
CA GLN A 596 25.41 -9.93 -12.25
C GLN A 596 25.49 -11.26 -13.01
N ASP A 597 25.41 -11.23 -14.35
CA ASP A 597 25.15 -12.43 -15.16
C ASP A 597 25.69 -12.27 -16.59
N GLN A 598 27.02 -12.43 -16.74
CA GLN A 598 27.68 -12.32 -18.05
C GLN A 598 27.37 -13.48 -19.00
N GLU A 599 26.91 -14.64 -18.50
CA GLU A 599 26.49 -15.74 -19.37
C GLU A 599 25.19 -15.39 -20.11
N LEU A 600 24.23 -14.77 -19.42
CA LEU A 600 23.02 -14.25 -20.04
C LEU A 600 23.31 -13.27 -21.19
N LEU A 601 24.30 -12.39 -21.03
CA LEU A 601 24.71 -11.46 -22.09
C LEU A 601 25.27 -12.18 -23.33
N LYS A 602 26.05 -13.24 -23.13
CA LYS A 602 26.57 -14.05 -24.26
C LYS A 602 25.44 -14.66 -25.05
N ASP A 603 24.46 -15.25 -24.36
CA ASP A 603 23.32 -15.88 -24.99
C ASP A 603 22.43 -14.85 -25.71
N LEU A 604 22.23 -13.66 -25.10
CA LEU A 604 21.50 -12.55 -25.71
C LEU A 604 22.16 -12.09 -27.01
N PHE A 605 23.46 -11.77 -26.97
CA PHE A 605 24.20 -11.29 -28.14
C PHE A 605 24.31 -12.36 -29.23
N TYR A 606 24.38 -13.63 -28.84
CA TYR A 606 24.37 -14.74 -29.79
C TYR A 606 23.02 -14.88 -30.51
N GLN A 607 21.90 -14.80 -29.79
CA GLN A 607 20.58 -14.90 -30.39
C GLN A 607 20.20 -13.71 -31.28
N ASP A 608 20.69 -12.51 -30.95
CA ASP A 608 20.42 -11.28 -31.70
C ASP A 608 21.45 -11.00 -32.82
N ASP A 609 22.37 -11.95 -33.09
CA ASP A 609 23.48 -11.83 -34.04
C ASP A 609 24.40 -10.61 -33.82
N ARG A 610 24.47 -10.12 -32.57
CA ARG A 610 25.32 -8.98 -32.14
C ARG A 610 26.75 -9.45 -31.85
N ARG A 611 27.43 -9.91 -32.90
CA ARG A 611 28.77 -10.53 -32.82
C ARG A 611 29.84 -9.59 -32.23
N LEU A 612 29.77 -8.30 -32.54
CA LEU A 612 30.73 -7.32 -32.02
C LEU A 612 30.62 -7.17 -30.50
N ASP A 613 29.41 -7.09 -29.96
CA ASP A 613 29.16 -6.96 -28.53
C ASP A 613 29.58 -8.24 -27.78
N GLY A 614 29.27 -9.42 -28.35
CA GLY A 614 29.78 -10.70 -27.84
C GLY A 614 31.31 -10.79 -27.83
N SER A 615 31.98 -10.27 -28.87
CA SER A 615 33.45 -10.18 -28.91
C SER A 615 33.98 -9.20 -27.85
N ASN A 616 33.36 -8.03 -27.68
CA ASN A 616 33.77 -7.02 -26.70
C ASN A 616 33.64 -7.56 -25.27
N LEU A 617 32.60 -8.31 -24.97
CA LEU A 617 32.42 -8.97 -23.66
C LEU A 617 33.58 -9.91 -23.34
N LEU A 618 34.00 -10.75 -24.30
CA LEU A 618 35.14 -11.64 -24.14
C LEU A 618 36.48 -10.89 -24.00
N ILE A 619 36.62 -9.71 -24.63
CA ILE A 619 37.80 -8.85 -24.43
C ILE A 619 37.80 -8.30 -23.00
N THR A 620 36.66 -7.82 -22.50
CA THR A 620 36.53 -7.33 -21.11
C THR A 620 36.87 -8.43 -20.10
N GLU A 621 36.35 -9.65 -20.31
CA GLU A 621 36.73 -10.84 -19.51
C GLU A 621 38.23 -11.09 -19.57
N SER A 622 38.84 -11.00 -20.77
CA SER A 622 40.28 -11.24 -20.92
C SER A 622 41.13 -10.27 -20.10
N ILE A 623 40.68 -9.01 -19.93
CA ILE A 623 41.41 -8.00 -19.15
C ILE A 623 41.39 -8.32 -17.65
N GLN A 624 40.30 -8.92 -17.16
CA GLN A 624 40.13 -9.30 -15.76
C GLN A 624 40.93 -10.56 -15.37
N VAL A 625 41.36 -11.37 -16.34
CA VAL A 625 42.13 -12.58 -16.10
C VAL A 625 43.61 -12.26 -15.84
N GLU A 626 44.16 -12.79 -14.74
CA GLU A 626 45.58 -12.66 -14.39
C GLU A 626 46.48 -13.60 -15.21
N ASP A 627 46.06 -14.85 -15.42
CA ASP A 627 46.81 -15.84 -16.19
C ASP A 627 46.90 -15.47 -17.68
N LEU A 628 48.13 -15.46 -18.21
CA LEU A 628 48.39 -15.04 -19.58
C LEU A 628 47.81 -16.02 -20.62
N SER A 629 47.89 -17.32 -20.36
CA SER A 629 47.40 -18.34 -21.29
C SER A 629 45.88 -18.21 -21.44
N ALA A 630 45.16 -18.13 -20.31
CA ALA A 630 43.72 -17.94 -20.29
C ALA A 630 43.30 -16.60 -20.92
N LYS A 631 44.04 -15.51 -20.69
CA LYS A 631 43.84 -14.21 -21.36
C LYS A 631 43.95 -14.34 -22.88
N ILE A 632 44.98 -15.01 -23.38
CA ILE A 632 45.16 -15.25 -24.81
C ILE A 632 44.03 -16.11 -25.39
N ASP A 633 43.58 -17.16 -24.68
CA ASP A 633 42.50 -18.03 -25.16
C ASP A 633 41.14 -17.32 -25.23
N LYS A 634 40.87 -16.38 -24.31
CA LYS A 634 39.72 -15.47 -24.38
C LYS A 634 39.80 -14.54 -25.59
N LEU A 635 40.97 -13.94 -25.85
CA LEU A 635 41.18 -13.11 -27.05
C LEU A 635 41.02 -13.90 -28.36
N LYS A 636 41.50 -15.16 -28.41
CA LYS A 636 41.25 -16.04 -29.56
C LYS A 636 39.76 -16.28 -29.78
N SER A 637 39.04 -16.53 -28.69
CA SER A 637 37.58 -16.76 -28.74
C SER A 637 36.85 -15.50 -29.21
N ALA A 638 37.25 -14.31 -28.73
CA ALA A 638 36.72 -13.02 -29.17
C ALA A 638 36.92 -12.82 -30.68
N ALA A 639 38.15 -13.02 -31.17
CA ALA A 639 38.46 -12.92 -32.60
C ALA A 639 37.62 -13.89 -33.44
N ARG A 640 37.43 -15.14 -32.97
CA ARG A 640 36.68 -16.18 -33.69
C ARG A 640 35.22 -15.80 -33.94
N ILE A 641 34.56 -15.11 -33.00
CA ILE A 641 33.15 -14.70 -33.15
C ILE A 641 32.96 -13.73 -34.32
N ILE A 642 33.91 -12.82 -34.53
CA ILE A 642 33.83 -11.76 -35.54
C ILE A 642 34.65 -12.05 -36.80
N GLN A 643 35.41 -13.15 -36.84
CA GLN A 643 36.36 -13.49 -37.91
C GLN A 643 35.69 -13.61 -39.28
N ASP A 644 34.46 -14.13 -39.32
CA ASP A 644 33.74 -14.38 -40.57
C ASP A 644 33.11 -13.09 -41.16
N SER A 645 33.08 -11.99 -40.39
CA SER A 645 32.57 -10.71 -40.84
C SER A 645 33.66 -9.85 -41.48
N LYS A 646 33.47 -9.47 -42.74
CA LYS A 646 34.39 -8.54 -43.44
C LYS A 646 34.38 -7.14 -42.83
N GLU A 647 33.28 -6.75 -42.19
CA GLU A 647 33.16 -5.45 -41.52
C GLU A 647 34.13 -5.35 -40.34
N TYR A 648 34.34 -6.45 -39.61
CA TYR A 648 35.15 -6.47 -38.39
C TYR A 648 36.61 -6.87 -38.61
N ALA A 649 37.10 -6.81 -39.85
CA ALA A 649 38.46 -7.20 -40.20
C ALA A 649 39.54 -6.40 -39.44
N VAL A 650 39.27 -5.12 -39.14
CA VAL A 650 40.18 -4.26 -38.38
C VAL A 650 40.28 -4.71 -36.93
N GLN A 651 39.15 -5.02 -36.31
CA GLN A 651 39.04 -5.50 -34.93
C GLN A 651 39.72 -6.86 -34.78
N VAL A 652 39.47 -7.80 -35.70
CA VAL A 652 40.14 -9.12 -35.73
C VAL A 652 41.65 -8.95 -35.81
N LYS A 653 42.13 -8.05 -36.68
CA LYS A 653 43.56 -7.74 -36.79
C LYS A 653 44.12 -7.19 -35.49
N ALA A 654 43.43 -6.24 -34.85
CA ALA A 654 43.85 -5.66 -33.58
C ALA A 654 43.91 -6.69 -32.44
N ILE A 655 42.92 -7.57 -32.33
CA ILE A 655 42.88 -8.65 -31.33
C ILE A 655 44.04 -9.64 -31.55
N ASN A 656 44.34 -9.97 -32.81
CA ASN A 656 45.46 -10.84 -33.14
C ASN A 656 46.81 -10.17 -32.85
N GLU A 657 46.97 -8.88 -33.16
CA GLU A 657 48.17 -8.11 -32.80
C GLU A 657 48.35 -8.06 -31.28
N ALA A 658 47.29 -7.88 -30.49
CA ALA A 658 47.36 -7.93 -29.03
C ALA A 658 47.87 -9.29 -28.51
N GLN A 659 47.41 -10.41 -29.08
CA GLN A 659 47.90 -11.75 -28.72
C GLN A 659 49.39 -11.93 -29.06
N VAL A 660 49.85 -11.43 -30.22
CA VAL A 660 51.26 -11.47 -30.61
C VAL A 660 52.11 -10.64 -29.65
N LEU A 661 51.64 -9.46 -29.26
CA LEU A 661 52.35 -8.57 -28.34
C LEU A 661 52.55 -9.22 -26.98
N LEU A 662 51.48 -9.78 -26.41
CA LEU A 662 51.52 -10.46 -25.11
C LEU A 662 52.53 -11.62 -25.10
N LYS A 663 52.57 -12.44 -26.16
CA LYS A 663 53.56 -13.52 -26.30
C LYS A 663 55.00 -13.01 -26.43
N MET A 664 55.19 -11.92 -27.17
CA MET A 664 56.52 -11.30 -27.27
C MET A 664 56.96 -10.71 -25.93
N GLN A 665 56.05 -10.09 -25.19
CA GLN A 665 56.32 -9.53 -23.86
C GLN A 665 56.67 -10.62 -22.85
N GLU A 666 55.94 -11.73 -22.80
CA GLU A 666 56.26 -12.89 -21.97
C GLU A 666 57.68 -13.43 -22.25
N ALA A 667 58.03 -13.58 -23.53
CA ALA A 667 59.38 -13.97 -23.91
C ALA A 667 60.44 -12.94 -23.44
N PHE A 668 60.12 -11.64 -23.47
CA PHE A 668 61.01 -10.61 -22.96
C PHE A 668 61.14 -10.61 -21.44
N GLU A 669 60.07 -10.87 -20.69
CA GLU A 669 60.13 -10.98 -19.23
C GLU A 669 61.03 -12.14 -18.82
N ASN A 670 60.87 -13.30 -19.45
CA ASN A 670 61.70 -14.48 -19.21
C ASN A 670 63.17 -14.25 -19.57
N ASP A 671 63.44 -13.56 -20.69
CA ASP A 671 64.81 -13.33 -21.17
C ASP A 671 65.55 -12.19 -20.45
N LEU A 672 64.83 -11.18 -19.96
CA LEU A 672 65.41 -9.94 -19.42
C LEU A 672 65.18 -9.76 -17.91
N ASN A 673 64.35 -10.60 -17.29
CA ASN A 673 63.97 -10.54 -15.89
C ASN A 673 63.43 -9.15 -15.47
N GLU A 674 62.58 -8.58 -16.33
CA GLU A 674 62.00 -7.24 -16.24
C GLU A 674 60.54 -7.29 -16.68
N THR A 675 59.69 -6.41 -16.16
CA THR A 675 58.24 -6.43 -16.49
C THR A 675 57.93 -5.81 -17.85
N PHE A 676 57.21 -6.54 -18.71
CA PHE A 676 56.79 -6.11 -20.05
C PHE A 676 55.32 -6.36 -20.32
N ILE A 677 54.71 -7.38 -19.72
CA ILE A 677 53.33 -7.77 -20.01
C ILE A 677 52.38 -6.62 -19.67
N GLY A 678 51.51 -6.29 -20.62
CA GLY A 678 50.49 -5.23 -20.47
C GLY A 678 50.94 -3.85 -20.97
N LEU A 679 52.20 -3.68 -21.36
CA LEU A 679 52.66 -2.45 -22.00
C LEU A 679 52.09 -2.31 -23.42
N SER A 680 51.93 -1.07 -23.90
CA SER A 680 51.63 -0.84 -25.32
C SER A 680 52.80 -1.23 -26.21
N VAL A 681 52.59 -1.36 -27.53
CA VAL A 681 53.68 -1.57 -28.51
C VAL A 681 54.76 -0.49 -28.37
N ASN A 682 54.35 0.76 -28.20
CA ASN A 682 55.25 1.90 -28.09
C ASN A 682 56.06 1.87 -26.78
N ASP A 683 55.41 1.57 -25.66
CA ASP A 683 56.07 1.47 -24.35
C ASP A 683 57.01 0.27 -24.28
N THR A 684 56.66 -0.83 -24.95
CA THR A 684 57.53 -2.00 -25.11
C THR A 684 58.80 -1.62 -25.86
N ILE A 685 58.68 -0.91 -27.00
CA ILE A 685 59.82 -0.41 -27.76
C ILE A 685 60.67 0.55 -26.90
N TYR A 686 60.02 1.49 -26.20
CA TYR A 686 60.69 2.44 -25.32
C TYR A 686 61.50 1.73 -24.23
N LYS A 687 60.89 0.80 -23.51
CA LYS A 687 61.54 0.04 -22.42
C LYS A 687 62.69 -0.82 -22.95
N LEU A 688 62.51 -1.49 -24.09
CA LEU A 688 63.59 -2.28 -24.73
C LEU A 688 64.80 -1.40 -25.09
N ILE A 689 64.58 -0.21 -25.64
CA ILE A 689 65.67 0.72 -25.99
C ILE A 689 66.36 1.24 -24.73
N ARG A 690 65.60 1.58 -23.69
CA ARG A 690 66.16 2.04 -22.41
C ARG A 690 67.04 0.97 -21.75
N LEU A 691 66.68 -0.31 -21.89
CA LEU A 691 67.50 -1.45 -21.43
C LEU A 691 68.67 -1.78 -22.37
N GLY A 692 68.80 -1.10 -23.52
CA GLY A 692 69.90 -1.30 -24.50
C GLY A 692 69.65 -2.41 -25.52
N ASN A 693 68.43 -2.96 -25.59
CA ASN A 693 68.06 -4.08 -26.46
C ASN A 693 67.55 -3.61 -27.83
N MET A 694 68.41 -2.93 -28.59
CA MET A 694 68.04 -2.31 -29.88
C MET A 694 67.59 -3.31 -30.96
N LYS A 695 68.15 -4.52 -30.97
CA LYS A 695 67.73 -5.57 -31.92
C LYS A 695 66.31 -6.06 -31.63
N ARG A 696 65.95 -6.21 -30.35
CA ARG A 696 64.60 -6.62 -29.94
C ARG A 696 63.58 -5.51 -30.20
N SER A 697 63.95 -4.25 -30.01
CA SER A 697 63.05 -3.11 -30.33
C SER A 697 62.78 -3.00 -31.84
N GLN A 698 63.78 -3.24 -32.69
CA GLN A 698 63.60 -3.31 -34.15
C GLN A 698 62.71 -4.48 -34.57
N LYS A 699 62.81 -5.63 -33.89
CA LYS A 699 61.92 -6.77 -34.14
C LYS A 699 60.46 -6.42 -33.84
N VAL A 700 60.20 -5.73 -32.72
CA VAL A 700 58.84 -5.24 -32.38
C VAL A 700 58.38 -4.21 -33.42
N GLN A 701 59.25 -3.29 -33.85
CA GLN A 701 58.92 -2.32 -34.89
C GLN A 701 58.47 -3.00 -36.19
N SER A 702 59.21 -4.01 -36.67
CA SER A 702 58.89 -4.72 -37.91
C SER A 702 57.61 -5.54 -37.80
N GLU A 703 57.40 -6.21 -36.66
CA GLU A 703 56.25 -7.08 -36.44
C GLU A 703 54.93 -6.28 -36.45
N PHE A 704 54.89 -5.17 -35.70
CA PHE A 704 53.69 -4.31 -35.58
C PHE A 704 53.62 -3.19 -36.62
N LYS A 705 54.52 -3.20 -37.62
CA LYS A 705 54.59 -2.20 -38.70
C LYS A 705 54.55 -0.75 -38.17
N VAL A 706 55.26 -0.49 -37.07
CA VAL A 706 55.34 0.85 -36.47
C VAL A 706 56.07 1.76 -37.46
N SER A 707 55.41 2.85 -37.86
CA SER A 707 55.99 3.80 -38.83
C SER A 707 57.36 4.32 -38.37
N ASP A 708 58.26 4.56 -39.32
CA ASP A 708 59.61 5.07 -39.02
C ASP A 708 59.56 6.38 -38.23
N LYS A 709 58.61 7.26 -38.54
CA LYS A 709 58.43 8.51 -37.78
C LYS A 709 58.18 8.26 -36.30
N VAL A 710 57.29 7.32 -35.95
CA VAL A 710 56.96 6.98 -34.56
C VAL A 710 58.13 6.29 -33.88
N TYR A 711 58.77 5.32 -34.55
CA TYR A 711 59.92 4.61 -33.99
C TYR A 711 61.08 5.56 -33.67
N TRP A 712 61.37 6.52 -34.56
CA TRP A 712 62.44 7.50 -34.36
C TRP A 712 62.17 8.43 -33.17
N TRP A 713 60.91 8.84 -32.96
CA TRP A 713 60.52 9.59 -31.77
C TRP A 713 60.72 8.79 -30.48
N ILE A 714 60.25 7.53 -30.46
CA ILE A 714 60.40 6.65 -29.28
C ILE A 714 61.89 6.42 -28.99
N ARG A 715 62.68 6.14 -30.03
CA ARG A 715 64.12 5.91 -29.93
C ARG A 715 64.87 7.14 -29.40
N LEU A 716 64.58 8.32 -29.93
CA LEU A 716 65.18 9.57 -29.43
C LEU A 716 64.90 9.75 -27.93
N ARG A 717 63.64 9.68 -27.52
CA ARG A 717 63.26 9.86 -26.11
C ARG A 717 63.84 8.79 -25.18
N ALA A 718 63.92 7.54 -25.64
CA ALA A 718 64.49 6.45 -24.86
C ALA A 718 66.02 6.54 -24.73
N LEU A 719 66.73 6.97 -25.76
CA LEU A 719 68.18 7.17 -25.71
C LEU A 719 68.55 8.41 -24.88
N VAL A 720 67.76 9.48 -24.97
CA VAL A 720 67.93 10.68 -24.12
C VAL A 720 67.70 10.34 -22.64
N SER A 721 66.64 9.58 -22.32
CA SER A 721 66.38 9.18 -20.92
C SER A 721 67.46 8.25 -20.36
N ARG A 722 68.02 7.38 -21.19
CA ARG A 722 69.18 6.53 -20.89
C ARG A 722 70.51 7.31 -20.84
N ARG A 723 70.54 8.56 -21.33
CA ARG A 723 71.75 9.38 -21.54
C ARG A 723 72.80 8.71 -22.44
N ASP A 724 72.34 7.93 -23.42
CA ASP A 724 73.21 7.26 -24.39
C ASP A 724 73.61 8.21 -25.53
N TRP A 725 74.44 9.18 -25.18
CA TRP A 725 74.90 10.24 -26.09
C TRP A 725 75.67 9.73 -27.31
N LYS A 726 76.36 8.59 -27.15
CA LYS A 726 77.14 7.96 -28.22
C LYS A 726 76.21 7.47 -29.32
N GLU A 727 75.14 6.77 -28.96
CA GLU A 727 74.19 6.28 -29.95
C GLU A 727 73.40 7.42 -30.62
N LEU A 728 73.08 8.49 -29.89
CA LEU A 728 72.48 9.70 -30.46
C LEU A 728 73.41 10.39 -31.47
N GLU A 729 74.71 10.48 -31.18
CA GLU A 729 75.70 11.03 -32.11
C GLU A 729 75.82 10.18 -33.39
N GLU A 730 75.81 8.85 -33.25
CA GLU A 730 75.79 7.93 -34.41
C GLU A 730 74.51 8.09 -35.24
N MET A 731 73.33 8.22 -34.60
CA MET A 731 72.09 8.52 -35.32
C MET A 731 72.18 9.81 -36.12
N GLY A 732 72.89 10.81 -35.58
CA GLY A 732 73.17 12.07 -36.26
C GLY A 732 73.99 11.94 -37.54
N LYS A 733 74.74 10.85 -37.77
CA LYS A 733 75.53 10.70 -39.01
C LYS A 733 74.67 10.40 -40.25
N VAL A 734 73.42 9.99 -40.05
CA VAL A 734 72.49 9.73 -41.14
C VAL A 734 72.10 11.05 -41.83
N LYS A 735 71.94 11.05 -43.16
CA LYS A 735 71.68 12.28 -43.93
C LYS A 735 70.29 12.89 -43.70
N LYS A 736 69.27 12.06 -43.48
CA LYS A 736 67.87 12.47 -43.32
C LYS A 736 67.25 11.80 -42.10
N SER A 737 66.44 12.54 -41.36
CA SER A 737 65.65 12.06 -40.23
C SER A 737 64.15 12.11 -40.60
N PRO A 738 63.38 11.02 -40.43
CA PRO A 738 61.93 11.02 -40.65
C PRO A 738 61.15 11.99 -39.77
N ILE A 739 61.75 12.45 -38.65
CA ILE A 739 61.14 13.41 -37.71
C ILE A 739 61.77 14.81 -37.82
N GLY A 740 62.71 15.02 -38.75
CA GLY A 740 63.58 16.19 -38.77
C GLY A 740 64.67 16.13 -37.71
N TRP A 741 65.56 17.13 -37.70
CA TRP A 741 66.68 17.20 -36.76
C TRP A 741 66.43 18.16 -35.59
N GLU A 742 65.42 19.01 -35.69
CA GLU A 742 65.02 19.93 -34.63
C GLU A 742 64.54 19.19 -33.35
N PRO A 743 63.74 18.11 -33.43
CA PRO A 743 63.43 17.30 -32.25
C PRO A 743 64.65 16.79 -31.49
N PHE A 744 65.69 16.35 -32.22
CA PHE A 744 66.93 15.87 -31.61
C PHE A 744 67.63 16.99 -30.84
N PHE A 745 67.66 18.19 -31.41
CA PHE A 745 68.20 19.36 -30.73
C PHE A 745 67.46 19.63 -29.42
N ASN A 746 66.13 19.74 -29.47
CA ASN A 746 65.31 20.13 -28.32
C ASN A 746 65.40 19.11 -27.17
N GLU A 747 65.27 17.82 -27.47
CA GLU A 747 65.32 16.74 -26.46
C GLU A 747 66.73 16.54 -25.87
N ILE A 748 67.80 16.74 -26.65
CA ILE A 748 69.17 16.62 -26.14
C ILE A 748 69.55 17.84 -25.30
N LEU A 749 69.10 19.03 -25.70
CA LEU A 749 69.35 20.27 -24.96
C LEU A 749 68.60 20.28 -23.63
N SER A 750 67.33 19.84 -23.60
CA SER A 750 66.54 19.76 -22.37
C SER A 750 67.17 18.80 -21.36
N ALA A 751 67.85 17.75 -21.82
CA ALA A 751 68.60 16.83 -20.99
C ALA A 751 70.02 17.31 -20.60
N GLY A 752 70.39 18.56 -20.96
CA GLY A 752 71.57 19.26 -20.47
C GLY A 752 72.84 19.14 -21.32
N ASN A 753 72.79 18.47 -22.48
CA ASN A 753 73.97 18.29 -23.33
C ASN A 753 73.99 19.29 -24.50
N ALA A 754 74.26 20.56 -24.20
CA ALA A 754 74.34 21.63 -25.18
C ALA A 754 75.40 21.39 -26.28
N LYS A 755 76.49 20.67 -25.96
CA LYS A 755 77.56 20.36 -26.91
C LYS A 755 77.09 19.41 -28.01
N LEU A 756 76.38 18.34 -27.63
CA LEU A 756 75.82 17.39 -28.59
C LEU A 756 74.63 17.98 -29.34
N ALA A 757 73.73 18.70 -28.66
CA ALA A 757 72.60 19.38 -29.30
C ALA A 757 73.07 20.32 -30.43
N GLY A 758 74.15 21.07 -30.20
CA GLY A 758 74.78 21.95 -31.19
C GLY A 758 75.22 21.22 -32.48
N THR A 759 75.49 19.91 -32.46
CA THR A 759 75.86 19.16 -33.67
C THR A 759 74.70 18.94 -34.65
N PHE A 760 73.46 19.12 -34.19
CA PHE A 760 72.25 18.95 -34.99
C PHE A 760 71.75 20.24 -35.63
N VAL A 761 72.13 21.42 -35.12
CA VAL A 761 71.70 22.73 -35.63
C VAL A 761 71.99 22.94 -37.13
N PRO A 762 73.19 22.61 -37.67
CA PRO A 762 73.46 22.74 -39.10
C PRO A 762 72.58 21.84 -39.98
N LYS A 763 72.01 20.77 -39.40
CA LYS A 763 71.22 19.77 -40.11
C LYS A 763 69.73 20.13 -40.16
N CYS A 764 69.28 21.11 -39.37
CA CYS A 764 67.93 21.66 -39.44
C CYS A 764 67.79 22.59 -40.66
N THR A 765 67.94 22.04 -41.87
CA THR A 765 67.90 22.80 -43.13
C THR A 765 66.51 23.36 -43.46
N ASP A 766 65.48 22.84 -42.81
CA ASP A 766 64.09 23.26 -43.00
C ASP A 766 63.76 24.53 -42.18
N LEU A 767 64.63 24.93 -41.24
CA LEU A 767 64.46 26.13 -40.42
C LEU A 767 65.04 27.37 -41.11
N THR A 768 64.43 28.51 -40.84
CA THR A 768 64.93 29.81 -41.28
C THR A 768 66.29 30.13 -40.65
N LEU A 769 67.02 31.08 -41.25
CA LEU A 769 68.29 31.54 -40.71
C LEU A 769 68.15 32.03 -39.26
N GLU A 770 67.08 32.80 -38.98
CA GLU A 770 66.79 33.39 -37.68
C GLU A 770 66.54 32.32 -36.62
N GLU A 771 65.72 31.30 -36.94
CA GLU A 771 65.45 30.16 -36.06
C GLU A 771 66.72 29.35 -35.77
N ARG A 772 67.57 29.07 -36.78
CA ARG A 772 68.83 28.35 -36.55
C ARG A 772 69.80 29.16 -35.70
N THR A 773 69.82 30.49 -35.83
CA THR A 773 70.62 31.34 -34.93
C THR A 773 70.08 31.32 -33.51
N GLU A 774 68.77 31.28 -33.31
CA GLU A 774 68.17 31.09 -31.99
C GLU A 774 68.54 29.74 -31.37
N LEU A 775 68.60 28.65 -32.15
CA LEU A 775 69.07 27.35 -31.66
C LEU A 775 70.55 27.41 -31.21
N TRP A 776 71.42 28.11 -31.94
CA TRP A 776 72.80 28.32 -31.52
C TRP A 776 72.92 29.18 -30.25
N GLU A 777 72.07 30.20 -30.10
CA GLU A 777 71.95 31.00 -28.87
C GLU A 777 71.53 30.11 -27.68
N LYS A 778 70.53 29.24 -27.85
CA LYS A 778 70.07 28.29 -26.82
C LYS A 778 71.14 27.28 -26.40
N CYS A 779 72.08 26.95 -27.29
CA CYS A 779 73.27 26.15 -26.96
C CYS A 779 74.40 26.93 -26.27
N GLY A 780 74.28 28.24 -26.10
CA GLY A 780 75.34 29.11 -25.57
C GLY A 780 76.51 29.31 -26.54
N MET A 781 76.34 28.98 -27.83
CA MET A 781 77.39 29.02 -28.85
C MET A 781 77.23 30.22 -29.79
N LEU A 782 77.34 31.44 -29.23
CA LEU A 782 77.14 32.70 -29.97
C LEU A 782 78.10 32.90 -31.16
N ASN A 783 79.33 32.40 -31.06
CA ASN A 783 80.29 32.47 -32.18
C ASN A 783 79.80 31.70 -33.42
N ARG A 784 79.16 30.54 -33.22
CA ARG A 784 78.58 29.74 -34.32
C ARG A 784 77.30 30.37 -34.88
N ALA A 785 76.50 31.02 -34.03
CA ALA A 785 75.37 31.84 -34.48
C ALA A 785 75.87 33.00 -35.38
N GLY A 786 76.97 33.65 -34.99
CA GLY A 786 77.62 34.70 -35.77
C GLY A 786 78.16 34.21 -37.12
N GLU A 787 78.78 33.03 -37.16
CA GLU A 787 79.27 32.43 -38.42
C GLU A 787 78.14 32.12 -39.40
N GLU A 788 76.97 31.65 -38.92
CA GLU A 788 75.79 31.45 -39.77
C GLU A 788 75.21 32.78 -40.28
N ALA A 789 75.14 33.79 -39.42
CA ALA A 789 74.70 35.14 -39.78
C ALA A 789 75.62 35.81 -40.83
N LEU A 790 76.94 35.59 -40.69
CA LEU A 790 77.97 36.05 -41.62
C LEU A 790 77.82 35.38 -42.99
N LYS A 791 77.65 34.05 -43.03
CA LYS A 791 77.45 33.29 -44.29
C LYS A 791 76.23 33.79 -45.07
N ALA A 792 75.16 34.13 -44.38
CA ALA A 792 73.94 34.66 -44.99
C ALA A 792 73.98 36.17 -45.27
N LYS A 793 75.08 36.86 -44.93
CA LYS A 793 75.26 38.31 -45.10
C LYS A 793 74.21 39.17 -44.39
N ASN A 794 73.63 38.69 -43.28
CA ASN A 794 72.60 39.40 -42.55
C ASN A 794 73.22 40.31 -41.46
N MET A 795 73.43 41.59 -41.80
CA MET A 795 74.05 42.58 -40.91
C MET A 795 73.20 42.88 -39.67
N ALA A 796 71.87 42.93 -39.81
CA ALA A 796 70.97 43.21 -38.70
C ALA A 796 71.06 42.13 -37.62
N LEU A 797 71.09 40.86 -38.03
CA LEU A 797 71.21 39.71 -37.13
C LEU A 797 72.55 39.69 -36.37
N LEU A 798 73.65 40.05 -37.05
CA LEU A 798 74.98 40.16 -36.42
C LEU A 798 75.03 41.28 -35.37
N GLN A 799 74.38 42.41 -35.62
CA GLN A 799 74.26 43.50 -34.64
C GLN A 799 73.43 43.08 -33.41
N THR A 800 72.36 42.31 -33.62
CA THR A 800 71.58 41.73 -32.51
C THR A 800 72.39 40.73 -31.68
N LEU A 801 73.15 39.84 -32.34
CA LEU A 801 74.03 38.88 -31.68
C LEU A 801 75.17 39.57 -30.90
N ARG A 802 75.69 40.69 -31.43
CA ARG A 802 76.72 41.50 -30.76
C ARG A 802 76.23 42.10 -29.44
N GLY A 803 74.96 42.49 -29.36
CA GLY A 803 74.34 43.00 -28.13
C GLY A 803 74.17 41.94 -27.04
N LYS A 804 74.17 40.64 -27.42
CA LYS A 804 74.05 39.51 -26.50
C LYS A 804 75.40 38.86 -26.13
N ALA A 805 76.48 39.19 -26.84
CA ALA A 805 77.78 38.55 -26.68
C ALA A 805 78.72 39.29 -25.73
N ASN A 806 79.46 38.55 -24.91
CA ASN A 806 80.39 39.08 -23.91
C ASN A 806 81.82 38.52 -24.08
N GLY A 807 82.83 39.31 -23.72
CA GLY A 807 84.24 38.89 -23.74
C GLY A 807 84.77 38.53 -25.13
N GLN A 808 85.37 37.35 -25.28
CA GLN A 808 85.96 36.89 -26.54
C GLN A 808 84.91 36.73 -27.67
N GLN A 809 83.67 36.38 -27.32
CA GLN A 809 82.59 36.21 -28.30
C GLN A 809 82.20 37.52 -28.98
N ALA A 810 82.23 38.62 -28.22
CA ALA A 810 81.99 39.96 -28.74
C ALA A 810 83.05 40.38 -29.77
N LEU A 811 84.33 40.08 -29.49
CA LEU A 811 85.45 40.37 -30.39
C LEU A 811 85.36 39.57 -31.70
N ASP A 812 84.94 38.30 -31.61
CA ASP A 812 84.78 37.45 -32.78
C ASP A 812 83.60 37.93 -33.66
N ILE A 813 82.47 38.33 -33.05
CA ILE A 813 81.32 38.90 -33.78
C ILE A 813 81.66 40.28 -34.37
N ASP A 814 82.42 41.13 -33.66
CA ASP A 814 82.91 42.41 -34.19
C ASP A 814 83.77 42.22 -35.45
N ARG A 815 84.61 41.18 -35.48
CA ARG A 815 85.38 40.81 -36.67
C ARG A 815 84.49 40.36 -37.82
N MET A 816 83.42 39.61 -37.54
CA MET A 816 82.45 39.17 -38.55
C MET A 816 81.65 40.36 -39.11
N ILE A 817 81.24 41.32 -38.27
CA ILE A 817 80.60 42.58 -38.69
C ILE A 817 81.55 43.37 -39.61
N ALA A 818 82.82 43.50 -39.22
CA ALA A 818 83.84 44.19 -40.01
C ALA A 818 84.13 43.52 -41.37
N GLN A 819 83.93 42.20 -41.49
CA GLN A 819 84.06 41.49 -42.76
C GLN A 819 82.93 41.80 -43.75
N LEU A 820 81.71 42.06 -43.26
CA LEU A 820 80.58 42.43 -44.11
C LEU A 820 80.55 43.91 -44.48
N SER A 821 81.12 44.79 -43.66
CA SER A 821 81.17 46.24 -43.94
C SER A 821 82.27 46.66 -44.92
N LYS A 822 83.23 45.77 -45.22
CA LYS A 822 84.35 46.03 -46.14
C LYS A 822 84.12 45.57 -47.59
N ARG A 823 82.89 45.31 -48.00
CA ARG A 823 82.54 45.02 -49.40
C ARG A 823 81.33 45.80 -49.87
#